data_AF-A0A352B943-F1
#
_entry.id   AF-A0A352B943-F1
#
_cell.length_a   1.000
_cell.length_b   1.000
_cell.length_c   1.000
_cell.angle_alpha   90.00
_cell.angle_beta   90.00
_cell.angle_gamma   90.00
#
_symmetry.space_group_name_H-M   'P 1'
#
loop_
_entity.id
_entity.type
_entity.pdbx_description
1 polymer ?
#
loop_
_entity_poly.entity_id
_entity_poly.type
_entity_poly.pdbx_seq_one_letter_code
_entity_poly.pdbx_strand_id
1 'polypeptide(L)'
;MGGGIYNKSTLTVEGGILKGNSVTDSAGKGGGIYAVNNINISGSPDFNAGSSSEKNNDVYLTNGKYINITGAVTSSSVAKITPSVWKRGTQVLSTSAVLNKFGLTKDDWSIVEDQAKGKIDAPLYVREDGDDTNNTGTQASPYKTIKKASEELWSSTKDFTINIVGEVKGAQEITSGITSSKAKSIKIVGNGSSSKLNAQGSSANRKTTLSIGTGVPVTITDLEITGGYNTNGGGLYIGSYAAVNLGSGVKITGNQAVQNGYSGGNGGGVYVDANGKLALYDSALIGKSAMSVASDYSNGNKAVNGGGIYNIGTVYLGYKFDASVATPQNLTGGIKQNYAGTFGGGIHNKGTLYMQSGTISYNASNTDSSTRGFGGGIFIDSSSTYSMSGGTISDNTAYYGGGIAISTEVTDITLQGGSITTNTATGEGGAVYTANTFTLKDSISIPCTGTKNQNDICLAPVSITASVQILSDTLSGEGNIWLCGNNKFYTDNYAALTGSTNNIGKNFTKFFVIGQPSQDWTVDYSGKLKKAKIITASNIDSLSLTSGFVYNFVMSSDIDAESFNKFIRKVYSTYDGNITIGEGSVLDLSRLPPSITSLNWYGQVGDISGDYLQNNISTIIWPSKTPSLHIFWTMQYALGNLKEFIVPLNSESYSSQDGVLYNKDKTKLIRYPPNKSNVSFTIPSTVQRIAMYAFYEAKNLRSVSIPSSVTHIEQLAFSNSALTSVNIPGAVQELDSTFINCTSLETVTLNTGLKYIGTEYQAEVFENCTALKSINIPNTVERIGRASFSGCINSTLTISVPSSVKFLGENVFQDCSALDLNNMTKNGWKKANGEEVSYSDLNINFFKYGSVKITRD
;
A
#
# COMPACT_ATOMS: atom_id res chain seq x y z
N MET A 1 -32.86 53.25 -40.11
CA MET A 1 -32.47 52.41 -38.95
C MET A 1 -32.11 53.25 -37.74
N GLY A 2 -31.35 54.36 -37.83
CA GLY A 2 -31.34 55.41 -36.79
C GLY A 2 -32.06 56.67 -37.29
N GLY A 3 -32.87 57.31 -36.45
CA GLY A 3 -33.65 58.51 -36.84
C GLY A 3 -32.84 59.80 -36.91
N GLY A 4 -31.74 59.89 -36.15
CA GLY A 4 -30.76 60.97 -36.25
C GLY A 4 -29.43 60.49 -36.86
N ILE A 5 -28.74 59.58 -36.18
CA ILE A 5 -27.41 59.10 -36.58
C ILE A 5 -27.47 57.59 -36.84
N TYR A 6 -26.93 57.15 -37.98
CA TYR A 6 -26.61 55.73 -38.23
C TYR A 6 -25.12 55.57 -38.44
N ASN A 7 -24.45 54.79 -37.58
CA ASN A 7 -23.02 54.52 -37.72
C ASN A 7 -22.72 53.02 -37.78
N LYS A 8 -21.96 52.60 -38.80
CA LYS A 8 -21.47 51.22 -38.92
C LYS A 8 -20.11 51.00 -38.23
N SER A 9 -19.41 52.07 -37.90
CA SER A 9 -18.10 52.07 -37.23
C SER A 9 -18.22 52.63 -35.80
N THR A 10 -17.09 52.89 -35.14
CA THR A 10 -17.06 53.57 -33.84
C THR A 10 -17.58 55.01 -33.99
N LEU A 11 -18.53 55.41 -33.14
CA LEU A 11 -19.04 56.78 -33.10
C LEU A 11 -18.37 57.52 -31.95
N THR A 12 -17.72 58.65 -32.21
CA THR A 12 -17.25 59.55 -31.15
C THR A 12 -18.09 60.82 -31.16
N VAL A 13 -18.65 61.19 -30.01
CA VAL A 13 -19.44 62.41 -29.82
C VAL A 13 -18.76 63.26 -28.75
N GLU A 14 -18.29 64.45 -29.15
CA GLU A 14 -17.62 65.41 -28.26
C GLU A 14 -18.49 66.67 -28.13
N GLY A 15 -19.36 66.73 -27.11
CA GLY A 15 -20.32 67.82 -26.93
C GLY A 15 -21.44 67.88 -27.99
N GLY A 16 -22.28 68.93 -27.93
CA GLY A 16 -23.39 69.17 -28.88
C GLY A 16 -24.79 68.80 -28.36
N ILE A 17 -25.84 69.07 -29.16
CA ILE A 17 -27.25 68.80 -28.79
C ILE A 17 -27.88 67.84 -29.81
N LEU A 18 -28.45 66.72 -29.35
CA LEU A 18 -29.26 65.81 -30.16
C LEU A 18 -30.70 65.80 -29.63
N LYS A 19 -31.63 66.36 -30.40
CA LYS A 19 -33.05 66.52 -30.02
C LYS A 19 -33.96 66.37 -31.23
N GLY A 20 -35.16 65.82 -31.00
CA GLY A 20 -36.27 65.78 -31.95
C GLY A 20 -36.16 64.73 -33.07
N ASN A 21 -35.29 63.73 -32.95
CA ASN A 21 -35.12 62.69 -33.97
C ASN A 21 -36.02 61.48 -33.69
N SER A 22 -36.63 60.93 -34.74
CA SER A 22 -37.59 59.83 -34.67
C SER A 22 -37.40 58.87 -35.85
N VAL A 23 -37.94 57.66 -35.74
CA VAL A 23 -38.08 56.75 -36.88
C VAL A 23 -39.56 56.43 -37.07
N THR A 24 -40.05 56.59 -38.30
CA THR A 24 -41.48 56.51 -38.65
C THR A 24 -41.97 55.09 -38.94
N ASP A 25 -41.09 54.10 -39.07
CA ASP A 25 -41.45 52.70 -39.29
C ASP A 25 -41.45 51.86 -38.00
N SER A 26 -42.28 50.81 -37.98
CA SER A 26 -42.34 49.86 -36.87
C SER A 26 -41.06 49.00 -36.76
N ALA A 27 -40.28 48.89 -37.84
CA ALA A 27 -39.01 48.17 -37.92
C ALA A 27 -37.76 48.98 -37.50
N GLY A 28 -37.95 50.25 -37.14
CA GLY A 28 -36.90 51.22 -36.83
C GLY A 28 -36.14 50.88 -35.56
N LYS A 29 -34.82 51.11 -35.58
CA LYS A 29 -33.86 50.70 -34.55
C LYS A 29 -33.19 51.92 -33.91
N GLY A 30 -33.96 52.70 -33.16
CA GLY A 30 -33.47 53.87 -32.39
C GLY A 30 -33.87 55.21 -33.02
N GLY A 31 -34.56 56.05 -32.24
CA GLY A 31 -35.00 57.39 -32.68
C GLY A 31 -33.84 58.37 -32.85
N GLY A 32 -32.81 58.27 -32.02
CA GLY A 32 -31.67 59.19 -32.00
C GLY A 32 -30.45 58.64 -32.70
N ILE A 33 -29.92 57.51 -32.23
CA ILE A 33 -28.67 56.91 -32.75
C ILE A 33 -28.88 55.41 -32.97
N TYR A 34 -28.41 54.90 -34.10
CA TYR A 34 -28.20 53.47 -34.32
C TYR A 34 -26.72 53.23 -34.60
N ALA A 35 -26.02 52.55 -33.70
CA ALA A 35 -24.61 52.21 -33.90
C ALA A 35 -24.39 50.69 -33.93
N VAL A 36 -23.65 50.25 -34.95
CA VAL A 36 -23.24 48.84 -35.13
C VAL A 36 -21.93 48.54 -34.40
N ASN A 37 -21.24 49.57 -33.90
CA ASN A 37 -20.02 49.45 -33.10
C ASN A 37 -20.07 50.38 -31.86
N ASN A 38 -18.99 50.42 -31.08
CA ASN A 38 -18.93 51.18 -29.81
C ASN A 38 -19.17 52.68 -30.01
N ILE A 39 -19.72 53.33 -28.97
CA ILE A 39 -19.90 54.78 -28.93
C ILE A 39 -19.00 55.36 -27.83
N ASN A 40 -18.21 56.37 -28.16
CA ASN A 40 -17.43 57.15 -27.21
C ASN A 40 -18.06 58.54 -27.04
N ILE A 41 -18.30 58.97 -25.81
CA ILE A 41 -18.93 60.25 -25.50
C ILE A 41 -18.03 61.05 -24.56
N SER A 42 -17.66 62.27 -24.96
CA SER A 42 -16.86 63.21 -24.18
C SER A 42 -17.44 64.64 -24.29
N GLY A 43 -17.01 65.59 -23.45
CA GLY A 43 -17.33 67.01 -23.66
C GLY A 43 -18.77 67.46 -23.37
N SER A 44 -19.53 66.76 -22.51
CA SER A 44 -20.86 67.19 -22.02
C SER A 44 -21.97 67.42 -23.06
N PRO A 45 -22.24 66.49 -23.99
CA PRO A 45 -23.36 66.60 -24.94
C PRO A 45 -24.73 66.51 -24.25
N ASP A 46 -25.71 67.22 -24.81
CA ASP A 46 -27.12 67.21 -24.39
C ASP A 46 -27.96 66.29 -25.31
N PHE A 47 -28.38 65.15 -24.77
CA PHE A 47 -29.28 64.20 -25.44
C PHE A 47 -30.69 64.32 -24.85
N ASN A 48 -31.58 65.06 -25.51
CA ASN A 48 -32.88 65.40 -24.95
C ASN A 48 -33.93 64.33 -25.29
N ALA A 49 -34.64 63.79 -24.29
CA ALA A 49 -35.73 62.84 -24.52
C ALA A 49 -36.90 63.54 -25.25
N GLY A 50 -37.39 62.97 -26.35
CA GLY A 50 -38.60 63.52 -26.99
C GLY A 50 -39.87 63.20 -26.19
N SER A 51 -40.98 63.86 -26.53
CA SER A 51 -42.27 63.66 -25.86
C SER A 51 -42.78 62.22 -26.02
N SER A 52 -43.53 61.75 -25.02
CA SER A 52 -43.92 60.34 -24.77
C SER A 52 -44.78 59.64 -25.83
N SER A 53 -45.17 60.32 -26.91
CA SER A 53 -46.03 59.77 -27.98
C SER A 53 -45.27 59.25 -29.20
N GLU A 54 -43.97 59.47 -29.29
CA GLU A 54 -43.17 59.10 -30.46
C GLU A 54 -41.82 58.52 -29.99
N LYS A 55 -41.28 57.53 -30.70
CA LYS A 55 -39.99 56.86 -30.40
C LYS A 55 -38.81 57.83 -30.57
N ASN A 56 -38.70 58.85 -29.72
CA ASN A 56 -37.89 60.03 -29.97
C ASN A 56 -36.58 60.05 -29.17
N ASN A 57 -35.46 60.07 -29.89
CA ASN A 57 -34.05 60.14 -29.45
C ASN A 57 -33.42 58.91 -28.79
N ASP A 58 -34.00 57.70 -28.89
CA ASP A 58 -33.37 56.49 -28.34
C ASP A 58 -32.05 56.11 -29.02
N VAL A 59 -31.09 55.59 -28.24
CA VAL A 59 -29.83 55.01 -28.74
C VAL A 59 -29.95 53.49 -28.83
N TYR A 60 -29.67 52.93 -30.01
CA TYR A 60 -29.67 51.51 -30.31
C TYR A 60 -28.25 51.02 -30.60
N LEU A 61 -27.86 49.92 -29.93
CA LEU A 61 -26.59 49.21 -30.13
C LEU A 61 -26.80 47.78 -30.63
N THR A 62 -25.91 47.29 -31.47
CA THR A 62 -25.82 45.87 -31.83
C THR A 62 -25.14 45.05 -30.72
N ASN A 63 -25.31 43.72 -30.77
CA ASN A 63 -24.90 42.81 -29.70
C ASN A 63 -23.38 42.90 -29.36
N GLY A 64 -23.06 42.92 -28.06
CA GLY A 64 -21.68 42.94 -27.55
C GLY A 64 -20.95 44.29 -27.66
N LYS A 65 -21.67 45.40 -27.86
CA LYS A 65 -21.12 46.76 -27.96
C LYS A 65 -21.41 47.58 -26.71
N TYR A 66 -20.59 48.59 -26.46
CA TYR A 66 -20.68 49.44 -25.28
C TYR A 66 -20.62 50.93 -25.60
N ILE A 67 -21.12 51.74 -24.67
CA ILE A 67 -20.92 53.19 -24.64
C ILE A 67 -19.85 53.48 -23.59
N ASN A 68 -18.81 54.21 -23.98
CA ASN A 68 -17.76 54.71 -23.10
C ASN A 68 -17.93 56.23 -22.91
N ILE A 69 -17.99 56.68 -21.66
CA ILE A 69 -18.22 58.10 -21.34
C ILE A 69 -17.05 58.62 -20.51
N THR A 70 -16.37 59.65 -21.00
CA THR A 70 -15.17 60.23 -20.39
C THR A 70 -15.34 61.68 -19.91
N GLY A 71 -16.58 62.20 -19.88
CA GLY A 71 -16.92 63.54 -19.36
C GLY A 71 -18.29 63.60 -18.66
N ALA A 72 -18.59 64.71 -17.96
CA ALA A 72 -19.85 64.89 -17.24
C ALA A 72 -21.03 65.12 -18.21
N VAL A 73 -22.17 64.46 -18.02
CA VAL A 73 -23.40 64.70 -18.81
C VAL A 73 -24.30 65.70 -18.06
N THR A 74 -24.71 66.77 -18.72
CA THR A 74 -25.22 67.99 -18.05
C THR A 74 -26.74 68.07 -17.94
N SER A 75 -27.53 67.37 -18.76
CA SER A 75 -29.00 67.51 -18.75
C SER A 75 -29.71 66.73 -17.63
N SER A 76 -30.90 67.21 -17.24
CA SER A 76 -31.75 66.65 -16.17
C SER A 76 -32.76 65.60 -16.66
N SER A 77 -32.87 65.38 -17.98
CA SER A 77 -33.79 64.43 -18.61
C SER A 77 -33.13 63.87 -19.87
N VAL A 78 -32.49 62.71 -19.73
CA VAL A 78 -31.64 62.12 -20.78
C VAL A 78 -32.42 61.11 -21.62
N ALA A 79 -32.12 61.06 -22.92
CA ALA A 79 -32.62 60.07 -23.88
C ALA A 79 -32.56 58.62 -23.35
N LYS A 80 -33.60 57.83 -23.63
CA LYS A 80 -33.73 56.44 -23.19
C LYS A 80 -32.84 55.53 -24.04
N ILE A 81 -32.04 54.68 -23.40
CA ILE A 81 -31.25 53.65 -24.12
C ILE A 81 -32.12 52.39 -24.19
N THR A 82 -32.63 52.08 -25.39
CA THR A 82 -33.53 50.93 -25.60
C THR A 82 -32.81 49.86 -26.43
N PRO A 83 -32.25 48.79 -25.83
CA PRO A 83 -31.72 47.66 -26.59
C PRO A 83 -32.84 46.88 -27.29
N SER A 84 -32.61 46.33 -28.49
CA SER A 84 -33.66 45.59 -29.25
C SER A 84 -34.25 44.37 -28.54
N VAL A 85 -33.50 43.80 -27.61
CA VAL A 85 -33.89 42.64 -26.81
C VAL A 85 -33.13 42.78 -25.50
N TRP A 86 -33.81 42.72 -24.36
CA TRP A 86 -33.16 42.63 -23.06
C TRP A 86 -32.55 41.23 -22.91
N LYS A 87 -31.29 41.07 -23.32
CA LYS A 87 -30.49 39.85 -23.09
C LYS A 87 -29.08 40.22 -22.60
N ARG A 88 -28.49 39.28 -21.86
CA ARG A 88 -27.16 39.33 -21.21
C ARG A 88 -26.08 39.83 -22.20
N GLY A 89 -25.34 40.89 -21.85
CA GLY A 89 -24.18 41.38 -22.61
C GLY A 89 -24.19 42.85 -23.08
N THR A 90 -25.28 43.59 -22.85
CA THR A 90 -25.28 45.05 -23.09
C THR A 90 -24.59 45.73 -21.90
N GLN A 91 -23.46 46.41 -22.12
CA GLN A 91 -22.69 47.08 -21.06
C GLN A 91 -22.61 48.58 -21.32
N VAL A 92 -22.95 49.39 -20.32
CA VAL A 92 -22.56 50.80 -20.24
C VAL A 92 -21.32 50.86 -19.36
N LEU A 93 -20.17 51.18 -19.93
CA LEU A 93 -18.92 51.31 -19.19
C LEU A 93 -18.73 52.78 -18.84
N SER A 94 -18.94 53.14 -17.57
CA SER A 94 -18.64 54.48 -17.05
C SER A 94 -17.41 54.43 -16.16
N THR A 95 -16.48 55.36 -16.35
CA THR A 95 -15.30 55.54 -15.48
C THR A 95 -15.51 56.60 -14.39
N SER A 96 -16.70 57.21 -14.31
CA SER A 96 -17.06 58.15 -13.25
C SER A 96 -18.46 57.90 -12.69
N ALA A 97 -18.71 58.35 -11.45
CA ALA A 97 -19.91 58.14 -10.64
C ALA A 97 -21.20 58.82 -11.17
N VAL A 98 -21.38 58.91 -12.50
CA VAL A 98 -22.46 59.66 -13.15
C VAL A 98 -23.44 58.73 -13.90
N LEU A 99 -23.65 57.52 -13.40
CA LEU A 99 -24.69 56.60 -13.93
C LEU A 99 -26.12 57.08 -13.61
N ASN A 100 -26.30 57.99 -12.65
CA ASN A 100 -27.61 58.44 -12.16
C ASN A 100 -28.38 59.36 -13.13
N LYS A 101 -27.87 59.62 -14.34
CA LYS A 101 -28.49 60.53 -15.31
C LYS A 101 -28.91 59.89 -16.63
N PHE A 102 -28.40 58.72 -17.01
CA PHE A 102 -29.01 57.95 -18.11
C PHE A 102 -30.16 57.12 -17.53
N GLY A 103 -31.34 57.16 -18.16
CA GLY A 103 -32.53 56.45 -17.70
C GLY A 103 -32.42 54.93 -17.83
N LEU A 104 -31.59 54.30 -16.99
CA LEU A 104 -31.83 52.97 -16.46
C LEU A 104 -32.44 53.22 -15.07
N THR A 105 -33.69 52.80 -14.84
CA THR A 105 -34.31 53.06 -13.53
C THR A 105 -33.56 52.25 -12.46
N LYS A 106 -33.39 52.84 -11.27
CA LYS A 106 -32.73 52.21 -10.12
C LYS A 106 -33.43 50.90 -9.72
N ASP A 107 -34.73 50.81 -9.97
CA ASP A 107 -35.57 49.66 -9.65
C ASP A 107 -35.34 48.47 -10.60
N ASP A 108 -34.98 48.70 -11.87
CA ASP A 108 -34.68 47.64 -12.83
C ASP A 108 -33.27 47.06 -12.66
N TRP A 109 -32.28 47.86 -12.24
CA TRP A 109 -30.91 47.39 -12.02
C TRP A 109 -30.75 46.61 -10.71
N SER A 110 -31.43 47.03 -9.63
CA SER A 110 -31.46 46.25 -8.38
C SER A 110 -32.19 44.93 -8.55
N ILE A 111 -33.26 44.86 -9.37
CA ILE A 111 -33.93 43.60 -9.68
C ILE A 111 -33.01 42.67 -10.48
N VAL A 112 -32.23 43.16 -11.45
CA VAL A 112 -31.29 42.34 -12.21
C VAL A 112 -30.08 41.92 -11.36
N GLU A 113 -29.58 42.79 -10.47
CA GLU A 113 -28.47 42.49 -9.57
C GLU A 113 -28.88 41.57 -8.41
N ASP A 114 -30.07 41.73 -7.82
CA ASP A 114 -30.62 40.85 -6.79
C ASP A 114 -31.15 39.53 -7.38
N GLN A 115 -31.69 39.52 -8.60
CA GLN A 115 -31.95 38.26 -9.32
C GLN A 115 -30.66 37.56 -9.71
N ALA A 116 -29.59 38.28 -10.07
CA ALA A 116 -28.29 37.67 -10.34
C ALA A 116 -27.61 37.16 -9.06
N LYS A 117 -27.60 37.94 -7.97
CA LYS A 117 -27.07 37.54 -6.66
C LYS A 117 -27.90 36.41 -6.03
N GLY A 118 -29.23 36.49 -6.10
CA GLY A 118 -30.15 35.44 -5.64
C GLY A 118 -30.10 34.16 -6.47
N LYS A 119 -29.81 34.23 -7.78
CA LYS A 119 -29.56 33.06 -8.65
C LYS A 119 -28.17 32.43 -8.45
N ILE A 120 -27.18 33.19 -7.99
CA ILE A 120 -25.83 32.68 -7.73
C ILE A 120 -25.80 31.81 -6.46
N ASP A 121 -26.66 32.09 -5.47
CA ASP A 121 -26.70 31.39 -4.19
C ASP A 121 -27.79 30.31 -4.09
N ALA A 122 -28.72 30.23 -5.05
CA ALA A 122 -29.81 29.25 -5.07
C ALA A 122 -29.52 28.07 -6.03
N PRO A 123 -29.92 26.83 -5.68
CA PRO A 123 -29.81 25.71 -6.60
C PRO A 123 -30.73 25.88 -7.81
N LEU A 124 -30.26 25.46 -8.98
CA LEU A 124 -31.11 25.35 -10.18
C LEU A 124 -31.81 24.00 -10.21
N TYR A 125 -32.98 23.94 -10.83
CA TYR A 125 -33.76 22.72 -10.96
C TYR A 125 -33.90 22.33 -12.43
N VAL A 126 -33.77 21.03 -12.71
CA VAL A 126 -33.96 20.45 -14.04
C VAL A 126 -35.02 19.35 -13.96
N ARG A 127 -35.99 19.39 -14.89
CA ARG A 127 -37.10 18.43 -14.98
C ARG A 127 -37.55 18.26 -16.44
N GLU A 128 -38.07 17.10 -16.81
CA GLU A 128 -38.44 16.75 -18.19
C GLU A 128 -39.45 17.70 -18.85
N ASP A 129 -40.46 18.12 -18.09
CA ASP A 129 -41.53 19.05 -18.49
C ASP A 129 -41.15 20.52 -18.20
N GLY A 130 -39.88 20.80 -17.92
CA GLY A 130 -39.40 22.18 -17.73
C GLY A 130 -39.62 23.04 -18.98
N ASP A 131 -40.16 24.24 -18.77
CA ASP A 131 -40.41 25.25 -19.81
C ASP A 131 -40.09 26.65 -19.27
N ASP A 132 -38.92 26.80 -18.65
CA ASP A 132 -38.49 28.06 -18.05
C ASP A 132 -38.10 29.09 -19.12
N THR A 133 -39.12 29.70 -19.71
CA THR A 133 -39.03 30.77 -20.70
C THR A 133 -38.32 32.03 -20.16
N ASN A 134 -38.27 32.19 -18.84
CA ASN A 134 -37.69 33.35 -18.15
C ASN A 134 -36.26 33.12 -17.62
N ASN A 135 -35.66 31.95 -17.86
CA ASN A 135 -34.32 31.56 -17.41
C ASN A 135 -34.09 31.80 -15.91
N THR A 136 -35.06 31.42 -15.08
CA THR A 136 -35.02 31.49 -13.62
C THR A 136 -34.45 30.25 -12.96
N GLY A 137 -34.73 29.06 -13.49
CA GLY A 137 -34.26 27.76 -13.03
C GLY A 137 -34.69 27.38 -11.62
N THR A 138 -35.77 27.99 -11.11
CA THR A 138 -36.28 27.71 -9.76
C THR A 138 -37.06 26.39 -9.73
N GLN A 139 -37.40 25.89 -8.55
CA GLN A 139 -38.22 24.67 -8.43
C GLN A 139 -39.61 24.81 -9.11
N ALA A 140 -40.18 26.02 -9.10
CA ALA A 140 -41.47 26.32 -9.75
C ALA A 140 -41.35 26.50 -11.28
N SER A 141 -40.16 26.85 -11.77
CA SER A 141 -39.88 27.03 -13.20
C SER A 141 -38.52 26.43 -13.53
N PRO A 142 -38.43 25.08 -13.59
CA PRO A 142 -37.18 24.37 -13.81
C PRO A 142 -36.75 24.42 -15.28
N TYR A 143 -35.44 24.30 -15.51
CA TYR A 143 -34.91 24.11 -16.85
C TYR A 143 -35.25 22.73 -17.40
N LYS A 144 -35.34 22.63 -18.72
CA LYS A 144 -35.57 21.35 -19.40
C LYS A 144 -34.33 20.46 -19.46
N THR A 145 -33.14 21.06 -19.56
CA THR A 145 -31.87 20.33 -19.73
C THR A 145 -30.79 20.88 -18.82
N ILE A 146 -29.83 20.01 -18.46
CA ILE A 146 -28.62 20.39 -17.72
C ILE A 146 -27.81 21.39 -18.53
N LYS A 147 -27.74 21.21 -19.86
CA LYS A 147 -27.03 22.13 -20.76
C LYS A 147 -27.53 23.55 -20.59
N LYS A 148 -28.85 23.75 -20.68
CA LYS A 148 -29.44 25.07 -20.54
C LYS A 148 -29.20 25.66 -19.13
N ALA A 149 -29.37 24.86 -18.08
CA ALA A 149 -29.07 25.28 -16.71
C ALA A 149 -27.61 25.72 -16.54
N SER A 150 -26.67 24.98 -17.14
CA SER A 150 -25.23 25.23 -17.06
C SER A 150 -24.76 26.44 -17.88
N GLU A 151 -25.42 26.74 -19.01
CA GLU A 151 -25.12 27.92 -19.84
C GLU A 151 -25.52 29.23 -19.16
N GLU A 152 -26.53 29.17 -18.29
CA GLU A 152 -27.05 30.33 -17.57
C GLU A 152 -26.25 30.67 -16.30
N LEU A 153 -25.21 29.88 -15.97
CA LEU A 153 -24.25 30.18 -14.91
C LEU A 153 -23.62 31.57 -15.14
N TRP A 154 -23.74 32.43 -14.14
CA TRP A 154 -23.19 33.79 -14.15
C TRP A 154 -21.70 33.78 -13.79
N SER A 155 -20.98 34.89 -13.98
CA SER A 155 -19.60 35.01 -13.50
C SER A 155 -19.56 34.95 -11.96
N SER A 156 -19.35 33.77 -11.40
CA SER A 156 -19.34 33.50 -9.96
C SER A 156 -18.08 32.76 -9.55
N THR A 157 -17.49 33.16 -8.43
CA THR A 157 -16.37 32.46 -7.78
C THR A 157 -16.85 31.43 -6.75
N LYS A 158 -18.14 31.09 -6.71
CA LYS A 158 -18.75 30.16 -5.75
C LYS A 158 -19.01 28.78 -6.37
N ASP A 159 -19.25 27.81 -5.50
CA ASP A 159 -19.76 26.49 -5.85
C ASP A 159 -21.23 26.60 -6.27
N PHE A 160 -21.66 25.76 -7.22
CA PHE A 160 -22.99 25.85 -7.80
C PHE A 160 -23.71 24.50 -7.83
N THR A 161 -25.03 24.46 -7.65
CA THR A 161 -25.81 23.21 -7.57
C THR A 161 -26.93 23.15 -8.61
N ILE A 162 -27.07 22.01 -9.29
CA ILE A 162 -28.13 21.65 -10.24
C ILE A 162 -28.86 20.43 -9.69
N ASN A 163 -30.10 20.62 -9.24
CA ASN A 163 -30.99 19.59 -8.75
C ASN A 163 -31.77 18.95 -9.90
N ILE A 164 -31.65 17.64 -10.06
CA ILE A 164 -32.44 16.85 -11.01
C ILE A 164 -33.69 16.34 -10.29
N VAL A 165 -34.86 16.61 -10.85
CA VAL A 165 -36.14 16.16 -10.28
C VAL A 165 -36.78 15.14 -11.21
N GLY A 166 -36.96 13.90 -10.74
CA GLY A 166 -37.55 12.82 -11.52
C GLY A 166 -36.69 12.36 -12.70
N GLU A 167 -37.33 11.81 -13.73
CA GLU A 167 -36.65 11.33 -14.94
C GLU A 167 -36.50 12.44 -15.97
N VAL A 168 -35.28 12.78 -16.36
CA VAL A 168 -34.97 13.69 -17.49
C VAL A 168 -34.49 12.86 -18.68
N LYS A 169 -35.18 12.99 -19.81
CA LYS A 169 -34.93 12.20 -21.01
C LYS A 169 -34.03 12.93 -22.00
N GLY A 170 -33.34 12.13 -22.83
CA GLY A 170 -32.42 12.62 -23.83
C GLY A 170 -31.02 12.93 -23.28
N ALA A 171 -30.08 13.12 -24.20
CA ALA A 171 -28.69 13.39 -23.87
C ALA A 171 -28.54 14.75 -23.15
N GLN A 172 -27.80 14.74 -22.05
CA GLN A 172 -27.45 15.92 -21.27
C GLN A 172 -25.98 16.27 -21.47
N GLU A 173 -25.63 17.55 -21.26
CA GLU A 173 -24.29 18.04 -21.51
C GLU A 173 -23.95 19.18 -20.54
N ILE A 174 -22.69 19.21 -20.07
CA ILE A 174 -22.02 20.39 -19.53
C ILE A 174 -20.87 20.71 -20.48
N THR A 175 -21.01 21.83 -21.18
CA THR A 175 -20.10 22.20 -22.29
C THR A 175 -18.74 22.68 -21.77
N SER A 176 -17.72 22.63 -22.63
CA SER A 176 -16.38 23.14 -22.34
C SER A 176 -16.30 24.67 -22.18
N GLY A 177 -17.33 25.41 -22.60
CA GLY A 177 -17.41 26.87 -22.47
C GLY A 177 -17.68 27.38 -21.04
N ILE A 178 -17.79 26.47 -20.07
CA ILE A 178 -17.89 26.80 -18.65
C ILE A 178 -16.48 26.74 -18.06
N THR A 179 -16.01 27.88 -17.55
CA THR A 179 -14.66 28.04 -17.00
C THR A 179 -14.74 28.49 -15.54
N SER A 180 -13.60 28.51 -14.84
CA SER A 180 -13.50 28.97 -13.45
C SER A 180 -13.96 30.42 -13.23
N SER A 181 -14.11 31.21 -14.30
CA SER A 181 -14.72 32.54 -14.24
C SER A 181 -16.23 32.51 -13.99
N LYS A 182 -16.90 31.38 -14.26
CA LYS A 182 -18.36 31.19 -14.12
C LYS A 182 -18.75 30.38 -12.88
N ALA A 183 -17.97 29.38 -12.51
CA ALA A 183 -18.22 28.62 -11.29
C ALA A 183 -16.91 28.04 -10.76
N LYS A 184 -16.80 27.95 -9.43
CA LYS A 184 -15.67 27.26 -8.78
C LYS A 184 -15.82 25.75 -8.89
N SER A 185 -17.02 25.24 -8.69
CA SER A 185 -17.39 23.83 -8.87
C SER A 185 -18.88 23.71 -9.23
N ILE A 186 -19.28 22.60 -9.83
CA ILE A 186 -20.67 22.29 -10.16
C ILE A 186 -21.07 21.00 -9.46
N LYS A 187 -22.21 21.02 -8.77
CA LYS A 187 -22.82 19.85 -8.13
C LYS A 187 -24.08 19.47 -8.90
N ILE A 188 -24.21 18.22 -9.31
CA ILE A 188 -25.43 17.67 -9.90
C ILE A 188 -26.01 16.70 -8.89
N VAL A 189 -27.19 17.01 -8.36
CA VAL A 189 -27.78 16.27 -7.24
C VAL A 189 -29.14 15.73 -7.67
N GLY A 190 -29.36 14.44 -7.53
CA GLY A 190 -30.71 13.89 -7.65
C GLY A 190 -31.55 14.26 -6.43
N ASN A 191 -32.71 14.88 -6.65
CA ASN A 191 -33.60 15.35 -5.60
C ASN A 191 -34.77 14.37 -5.40
N GLY A 192 -34.45 13.19 -4.87
CA GLY A 192 -35.40 12.11 -4.58
C GLY A 192 -35.07 10.79 -5.28
N SER A 193 -35.65 9.69 -4.81
CA SER A 193 -35.32 8.32 -5.22
C SER A 193 -35.63 7.98 -6.69
N SER A 194 -36.42 8.80 -7.38
CA SER A 194 -36.74 8.65 -8.81
C SER A 194 -35.87 9.50 -9.74
N SER A 195 -34.90 10.24 -9.19
CA SER A 195 -34.08 11.17 -9.96
C SER A 195 -33.11 10.42 -10.87
N LYS A 196 -33.31 10.54 -12.18
CA LYS A 196 -32.49 9.82 -13.16
C LYS A 196 -32.37 10.55 -14.49
N LEU A 197 -31.23 10.37 -15.14
CA LEU A 197 -31.00 10.78 -16.53
C LEU A 197 -31.14 9.55 -17.42
N ASN A 198 -31.93 9.66 -18.49
CA ASN A 198 -32.17 8.57 -19.44
C ASN A 198 -32.01 9.04 -20.88
N ALA A 199 -30.92 8.67 -21.56
CA ALA A 199 -30.66 9.17 -22.91
C ALA A 199 -31.66 8.68 -23.96
N GLN A 200 -32.31 7.54 -23.70
CA GLN A 200 -33.08 6.77 -24.69
C GLN A 200 -32.28 6.53 -25.98
N GLY A 201 -31.00 6.21 -25.82
CA GLY A 201 -30.09 5.90 -26.91
C GLY A 201 -30.43 4.55 -27.55
N SER A 202 -30.15 4.45 -28.86
CA SER A 202 -30.28 3.21 -29.61
C SER A 202 -29.22 3.14 -30.72
N SER A 203 -29.12 2.00 -31.40
CA SER A 203 -28.26 1.85 -32.58
C SER A 203 -28.54 2.87 -33.67
N ALA A 204 -29.79 3.34 -33.80
CA ALA A 204 -30.21 4.38 -34.74
C ALA A 204 -29.98 5.81 -34.22
N ASN A 205 -29.85 5.99 -32.90
CA ASN A 205 -29.75 7.31 -32.28
C ASN A 205 -28.73 7.28 -31.13
N ARG A 206 -27.46 7.38 -31.51
CA ARG A 206 -26.34 7.25 -30.59
C ARG A 206 -26.25 8.47 -29.68
N LYS A 207 -26.35 8.24 -28.37
CA LYS A 207 -26.37 9.26 -27.33
C LYS A 207 -25.62 8.77 -26.09
N THR A 208 -24.70 9.59 -25.60
CA THR A 208 -24.22 9.50 -24.23
C THR A 208 -25.25 10.15 -23.31
N THR A 209 -25.55 9.55 -22.16
CA THR A 209 -26.55 10.10 -21.24
C THR A 209 -26.12 11.45 -20.66
N LEU A 210 -24.88 11.58 -20.21
CA LEU A 210 -24.31 12.84 -19.73
C LEU A 210 -22.88 13.03 -20.26
N SER A 211 -22.62 14.14 -20.95
CA SER A 211 -21.27 14.52 -21.39
C SER A 211 -20.76 15.71 -20.60
N ILE A 212 -19.54 15.63 -20.07
CA ILE A 212 -18.91 16.70 -19.27
C ILE A 212 -17.60 17.08 -19.93
N GLY A 213 -17.53 18.29 -20.49
CA GLY A 213 -16.34 18.83 -21.16
C GLY A 213 -15.72 20.05 -20.49
N THR A 214 -16.24 20.49 -19.33
CA THR A 214 -15.75 21.67 -18.61
C THR A 214 -14.50 21.36 -17.79
N GLY A 215 -13.56 22.32 -17.73
CA GLY A 215 -12.43 22.27 -16.79
C GLY A 215 -12.81 22.63 -15.34
N VAL A 216 -14.07 22.99 -15.08
CA VAL A 216 -14.59 23.20 -13.72
C VAL A 216 -14.90 21.85 -13.08
N PRO A 217 -14.45 21.55 -11.85
CA PRO A 217 -14.75 20.29 -11.18
C PRO A 217 -16.26 20.07 -11.03
N VAL A 218 -16.72 18.86 -11.37
CA VAL A 218 -18.13 18.46 -11.27
C VAL A 218 -18.30 17.34 -10.24
N THR A 219 -19.22 17.48 -9.29
CA THR A 219 -19.59 16.42 -8.35
C THR A 219 -21.02 15.96 -8.61
N ILE A 220 -21.25 14.65 -8.65
CA ILE A 220 -22.56 14.05 -8.86
C ILE A 220 -22.93 13.22 -7.63
N THR A 221 -24.15 13.40 -7.10
CA THR A 221 -24.71 12.60 -5.99
C THR A 221 -26.18 12.24 -6.24
N ASP A 222 -26.64 11.13 -5.65
CA ASP A 222 -28.04 10.70 -5.60
C ASP A 222 -28.75 10.57 -6.95
N LEU A 223 -28.00 10.27 -8.02
CA LEU A 223 -28.50 10.29 -9.40
C LEU A 223 -28.25 8.95 -10.11
N GLU A 224 -29.30 8.43 -10.76
CA GLU A 224 -29.16 7.31 -11.69
C GLU A 224 -28.90 7.80 -13.13
N ILE A 225 -27.92 7.22 -13.82
CA ILE A 225 -27.57 7.54 -15.22
C ILE A 225 -27.72 6.28 -16.05
N THR A 226 -28.68 6.28 -16.99
CA THR A 226 -29.08 5.09 -17.74
C THR A 226 -29.47 5.40 -19.20
N GLY A 227 -29.77 4.33 -19.96
CA GLY A 227 -30.33 4.40 -21.31
C GLY A 227 -29.39 4.97 -22.37
N GLY A 228 -28.10 5.12 -22.07
CA GLY A 228 -27.10 5.58 -23.01
C GLY A 228 -26.72 4.50 -24.03
N TYR A 229 -26.50 4.90 -25.27
CA TYR A 229 -26.02 4.04 -26.35
C TYR A 229 -25.09 4.86 -27.24
N ASN A 230 -23.78 4.71 -27.12
CA ASN A 230 -22.82 5.46 -27.95
C ASN A 230 -21.63 4.61 -28.36
N THR A 231 -20.65 5.17 -29.06
CA THR A 231 -19.37 4.49 -29.30
C THR A 231 -18.40 4.69 -28.15
N ASN A 232 -18.39 5.88 -27.53
CA ASN A 232 -17.57 6.20 -26.36
C ASN A 232 -18.48 6.71 -25.25
N GLY A 233 -18.44 6.08 -24.08
CA GLY A 233 -19.16 6.53 -22.90
C GLY A 233 -20.67 6.40 -23.07
N GLY A 234 -21.24 5.22 -22.85
CA GLY A 234 -22.68 5.04 -22.91
C GLY A 234 -23.39 5.94 -21.90
N GLY A 235 -23.07 5.78 -20.60
CA GLY A 235 -23.66 6.57 -19.53
C GLY A 235 -23.04 7.96 -19.42
N LEU A 236 -21.74 8.01 -19.12
CA LEU A 236 -21.01 9.24 -18.85
C LEU A 236 -19.77 9.35 -19.76
N TYR A 237 -19.61 10.50 -20.39
CA TYR A 237 -18.39 10.85 -21.12
C TYR A 237 -17.70 12.02 -20.42
N ILE A 238 -16.44 11.82 -20.03
CA ILE A 238 -15.59 12.81 -19.37
C ILE A 238 -14.54 13.24 -20.37
N GLY A 239 -14.68 14.47 -20.89
CA GLY A 239 -13.77 15.05 -21.87
C GLY A 239 -12.43 15.45 -21.26
N SER A 240 -11.49 15.82 -22.13
CA SER A 240 -10.16 16.27 -21.71
C SER A 240 -10.23 17.43 -20.73
N TYR A 241 -9.40 17.36 -19.67
CA TYR A 241 -9.31 18.34 -18.58
C TYR A 241 -10.54 18.44 -17.67
N ALA A 242 -11.60 17.67 -17.91
CA ALA A 242 -12.72 17.58 -16.98
C ALA A 242 -12.34 16.74 -15.77
N ALA A 243 -12.78 17.17 -14.58
CA ALA A 243 -12.60 16.43 -13.33
C ALA A 243 -13.97 16.15 -12.71
N VAL A 244 -14.31 14.87 -12.56
CA VAL A 244 -15.62 14.42 -12.08
C VAL A 244 -15.50 13.57 -10.84
N ASN A 245 -16.30 13.91 -9.84
CA ASN A 245 -16.47 13.21 -8.57
C ASN A 245 -17.84 12.50 -8.58
N LEU A 246 -17.86 11.17 -8.44
CA LEU A 246 -19.08 10.40 -8.21
C LEU A 246 -19.15 10.01 -6.73
N GLY A 247 -20.14 10.55 -6.02
CA GLY A 247 -20.32 10.34 -4.59
C GLY A 247 -21.53 9.49 -4.25
N SER A 248 -21.99 9.65 -3.00
CA SER A 248 -23.13 8.95 -2.43
C SER A 248 -24.34 8.90 -3.38
N GLY A 249 -24.97 7.73 -3.48
CA GLY A 249 -26.24 7.52 -4.19
C GLY A 249 -26.16 7.46 -5.71
N VAL A 250 -25.00 7.73 -6.32
CA VAL A 250 -24.83 7.64 -7.79
C VAL A 250 -24.91 6.19 -8.26
N LYS A 251 -25.68 5.95 -9.33
CA LYS A 251 -25.76 4.67 -10.03
C LYS A 251 -25.65 4.88 -11.54
N ILE A 252 -24.61 4.34 -12.19
CA ILE A 252 -24.49 4.38 -13.66
C ILE A 252 -24.76 2.98 -14.18
N THR A 253 -25.91 2.71 -14.81
CA THR A 253 -26.30 1.34 -15.18
C THR A 253 -27.12 1.26 -16.46
N GLY A 254 -27.09 0.11 -17.14
CA GLY A 254 -27.94 -0.16 -18.31
C GLY A 254 -27.54 0.64 -19.55
N ASN A 255 -26.28 1.10 -19.60
CA ASN A 255 -25.74 1.86 -20.72
C ASN A 255 -24.87 0.98 -21.62
N GLN A 256 -24.76 1.35 -22.90
CA GLN A 256 -24.04 0.56 -23.90
C GLN A 256 -23.05 1.41 -24.70
N ALA A 257 -21.85 0.86 -24.91
CA ALA A 257 -20.85 1.41 -25.81
C ALA A 257 -20.53 0.41 -26.93
N VAL A 258 -21.03 0.63 -28.14
CA VAL A 258 -20.94 -0.33 -29.26
C VAL A 258 -20.79 0.39 -30.60
N GLN A 259 -19.92 -0.13 -31.48
CA GLN A 259 -19.83 0.24 -32.89
C GLN A 259 -20.21 -0.98 -33.76
N ASN A 260 -20.92 -0.71 -34.88
CA ASN A 260 -21.54 -1.65 -35.82
C ASN A 260 -21.08 -3.12 -35.70
N GLY A 261 -21.92 -3.99 -35.13
CA GLY A 261 -21.65 -5.44 -35.12
C GLY A 261 -20.47 -5.88 -34.25
N TYR A 262 -20.43 -5.43 -32.99
CA TYR A 262 -19.50 -5.89 -31.94
C TYR A 262 -18.04 -5.41 -32.04
N SER A 263 -17.74 -4.29 -32.73
CA SER A 263 -16.38 -3.74 -32.77
C SER A 263 -16.28 -2.33 -32.18
N GLY A 264 -15.18 -2.01 -31.48
CA GLY A 264 -14.71 -0.65 -31.18
C GLY A 264 -15.44 0.23 -30.15
N GLY A 265 -16.47 -0.28 -29.46
CA GLY A 265 -17.19 0.50 -28.43
C GLY A 265 -16.48 0.53 -27.07
N ASN A 266 -16.29 1.71 -26.49
CA ASN A 266 -15.47 1.94 -25.29
C ASN A 266 -16.27 2.58 -24.16
N GLY A 267 -16.24 2.00 -22.96
CA GLY A 267 -16.78 2.62 -21.75
C GLY A 267 -18.30 2.56 -21.68
N GLY A 268 -18.86 1.40 -21.36
CA GLY A 268 -20.31 1.20 -21.32
C GLY A 268 -20.95 2.13 -20.30
N GLY A 269 -20.43 2.11 -19.07
CA GLY A 269 -20.80 3.05 -18.02
C GLY A 269 -20.15 4.42 -18.24
N VAL A 270 -18.81 4.47 -18.21
CA VAL A 270 -18.03 5.70 -18.23
C VAL A 270 -16.87 5.63 -19.22
N TYR A 271 -16.65 6.71 -19.95
CA TYR A 271 -15.44 6.93 -20.76
C TYR A 271 -14.67 8.13 -20.22
N VAL A 272 -13.38 7.95 -19.94
CA VAL A 272 -12.48 9.01 -19.46
C VAL A 272 -11.44 9.30 -20.53
N ASP A 273 -11.55 10.47 -21.15
CA ASP A 273 -10.63 10.91 -22.21
C ASP A 273 -9.24 11.28 -21.65
N ALA A 274 -8.26 11.48 -22.55
CA ALA A 274 -6.92 11.93 -22.20
C ALA A 274 -6.98 13.22 -21.37
N ASN A 275 -6.22 13.26 -20.26
CA ASN A 275 -6.22 14.34 -19.26
C ASN A 275 -7.54 14.53 -18.48
N GLY A 276 -8.58 13.73 -18.76
CA GLY A 276 -9.79 13.68 -17.93
C GLY A 276 -9.52 12.97 -16.60
N LYS A 277 -10.27 13.31 -15.57
CA LYS A 277 -10.15 12.74 -14.22
C LYS A 277 -11.50 12.29 -13.69
N LEU A 278 -11.52 11.09 -13.11
CA LEU A 278 -12.69 10.51 -12.46
C LEU A 278 -12.33 10.03 -11.06
N ALA A 279 -13.13 10.39 -10.05
CA ALA A 279 -13.01 9.87 -8.69
C ALA A 279 -14.33 9.27 -8.21
N LEU A 280 -14.27 8.11 -7.57
CA LEU A 280 -15.41 7.42 -6.95
C LEU A 280 -15.22 7.31 -5.44
N TYR A 281 -16.26 7.64 -4.69
CA TYR A 281 -16.30 7.51 -3.23
C TYR A 281 -17.72 7.25 -2.70
N ASP A 282 -17.84 7.01 -1.41
CA ASP A 282 -19.05 6.61 -0.70
C ASP A 282 -19.77 5.44 -1.38
N SER A 283 -21.08 5.53 -1.58
CA SER A 283 -21.91 4.49 -2.19
C SER A 283 -21.97 4.57 -3.73
N ALA A 284 -21.12 5.38 -4.38
CA ALA A 284 -21.08 5.48 -5.83
C ALA A 284 -20.90 4.11 -6.50
N LEU A 285 -21.76 3.80 -7.46
CA LEU A 285 -21.83 2.50 -8.11
C LEU A 285 -21.84 2.64 -9.64
N ILE A 286 -20.86 2.03 -10.31
CA ILE A 286 -20.91 1.83 -11.76
C ILE A 286 -21.33 0.39 -12.04
N GLY A 287 -22.54 0.26 -12.57
CA GLY A 287 -23.25 -0.98 -12.83
C GLY A 287 -24.32 -1.26 -11.79
N LYS A 288 -24.47 -2.51 -11.35
CA LYS A 288 -25.56 -2.93 -10.46
C LYS A 288 -25.07 -3.68 -9.23
N SER A 289 -25.81 -3.49 -8.15
CA SER A 289 -25.71 -4.31 -6.94
C SER A 289 -26.35 -5.67 -7.22
N ALA A 290 -25.61 -6.58 -7.85
CA ALA A 290 -26.06 -7.93 -8.16
C ALA A 290 -25.16 -8.99 -7.51
N MET A 291 -25.73 -10.17 -7.27
CA MET A 291 -25.03 -11.34 -6.70
C MET A 291 -24.59 -12.35 -7.79
N SER A 292 -24.67 -11.98 -9.06
CA SER A 292 -24.30 -12.85 -10.18
C SER A 292 -23.45 -12.12 -11.20
N VAL A 293 -22.50 -12.87 -11.78
CA VAL A 293 -21.56 -12.40 -12.79
C VAL A 293 -22.31 -11.87 -14.01
N ALA A 294 -21.83 -10.76 -14.57
CA ALA A 294 -22.37 -10.16 -15.78
C ALA A 294 -22.27 -11.09 -16.99
N SER A 295 -23.16 -10.88 -17.95
CA SER A 295 -23.15 -11.54 -19.26
C SER A 295 -23.61 -10.55 -20.33
N ASP A 296 -23.51 -10.93 -21.60
CA ASP A 296 -24.03 -10.10 -22.69
C ASP A 296 -25.56 -9.90 -22.61
N TYR A 297 -26.27 -10.66 -21.77
CA TYR A 297 -27.70 -10.50 -21.50
C TYR A 297 -27.98 -9.72 -20.21
N SER A 298 -26.96 -9.44 -19.39
CA SER A 298 -27.13 -8.73 -18.13
C SER A 298 -27.64 -7.31 -18.33
N ASN A 299 -28.34 -6.76 -17.34
CA ASN A 299 -28.88 -5.40 -17.40
C ASN A 299 -27.91 -4.34 -16.84
N GLY A 300 -26.62 -4.69 -16.68
CA GLY A 300 -25.55 -3.77 -16.31
C GLY A 300 -25.07 -2.94 -17.49
N ASN A 301 -23.92 -2.28 -17.35
CA ASN A 301 -23.33 -1.57 -18.49
C ASN A 301 -22.58 -2.55 -19.41
N LYS A 302 -22.57 -2.23 -20.70
CA LYS A 302 -21.97 -3.08 -21.73
C LYS A 302 -21.05 -2.29 -22.65
N ALA A 303 -19.91 -2.87 -23.01
CA ALA A 303 -19.04 -2.31 -24.03
C ALA A 303 -18.32 -3.41 -24.80
N VAL A 304 -17.60 -3.06 -25.87
CA VAL A 304 -16.54 -3.94 -26.39
C VAL A 304 -15.36 -3.89 -25.41
N ASN A 305 -15.00 -2.69 -24.97
CA ASN A 305 -13.89 -2.43 -24.07
C ASN A 305 -14.33 -1.59 -22.88
N GLY A 306 -14.02 -2.00 -21.65
CA GLY A 306 -14.37 -1.25 -20.46
C GLY A 306 -15.88 -1.25 -20.22
N GLY A 307 -16.45 -2.39 -19.84
CA GLY A 307 -17.89 -2.53 -19.63
C GLY A 307 -18.41 -1.48 -18.63
N GLY A 308 -17.72 -1.35 -17.50
CA GLY A 308 -17.93 -0.27 -16.53
C GLY A 308 -17.23 1.00 -16.97
N ILE A 309 -15.89 0.99 -17.03
CA ILE A 309 -15.05 2.15 -17.31
C ILE A 309 -14.04 1.85 -18.42
N TYR A 310 -13.91 2.77 -19.37
CA TYR A 310 -12.76 2.84 -20.28
C TYR A 310 -11.94 4.09 -19.95
N ASN A 311 -10.68 3.92 -19.57
CA ASN A 311 -9.84 4.99 -19.05
C ASN A 311 -8.62 5.26 -19.93
N ILE A 312 -8.53 6.46 -20.50
CA ILE A 312 -7.29 7.00 -21.11
C ILE A 312 -6.66 8.07 -20.20
N GLY A 313 -7.47 8.75 -19.38
CA GLY A 313 -7.02 9.75 -18.41
C GLY A 313 -6.61 9.16 -17.06
N THR A 314 -7.16 9.69 -15.98
CA THR A 314 -6.87 9.24 -14.61
C THR A 314 -8.14 8.88 -13.85
N VAL A 315 -8.17 7.67 -13.27
CA VAL A 315 -9.27 7.18 -12.43
C VAL A 315 -8.78 6.93 -11.01
N TYR A 316 -9.57 7.36 -10.02
CA TYR A 316 -9.34 7.14 -8.60
C TYR A 316 -10.54 6.44 -7.96
N LEU A 317 -10.30 5.31 -7.30
CA LEU A 317 -11.32 4.57 -6.54
C LEU A 317 -11.01 4.68 -5.05
N GLY A 318 -11.98 5.16 -4.26
CA GLY A 318 -11.74 5.51 -2.86
C GLY A 318 -11.10 6.88 -2.69
N TYR A 319 -11.47 7.84 -3.53
CA TYR A 319 -10.94 9.20 -3.45
C TYR A 319 -12.01 10.23 -3.82
N LYS A 320 -11.75 11.48 -3.44
CA LYS A 320 -12.50 12.65 -3.88
C LYS A 320 -11.55 13.80 -4.22
N PHE A 321 -11.87 14.54 -5.28
CA PHE A 321 -11.20 15.80 -5.60
C PHE A 321 -11.94 16.96 -4.93
N ASP A 322 -11.26 17.76 -4.11
CA ASP A 322 -11.78 19.08 -3.67
C ASP A 322 -11.20 20.24 -4.51
N ALA A 323 -10.22 19.94 -5.39
CA ALA A 323 -9.63 20.82 -6.41
C ALA A 323 -8.70 19.97 -7.34
N SER A 324 -7.42 20.35 -7.50
CA SER A 324 -6.39 19.55 -8.18
C SER A 324 -5.83 18.39 -7.33
N VAL A 325 -6.21 18.33 -6.05
CA VAL A 325 -5.71 17.36 -5.06
C VAL A 325 -6.75 16.24 -4.86
N ALA A 326 -6.30 14.99 -5.00
CA ALA A 326 -7.10 13.80 -4.67
C ALA A 326 -6.90 13.45 -3.18
N THR A 327 -8.00 13.33 -2.44
CA THR A 327 -7.99 12.96 -1.02
C THR A 327 -8.61 11.59 -0.82
N PRO A 328 -8.01 10.69 -0.01
CA PRO A 328 -8.59 9.36 0.24
C PRO A 328 -9.99 9.45 0.87
N GLN A 329 -10.89 8.57 0.43
CA GLN A 329 -12.25 8.41 0.92
C GLN A 329 -12.64 6.93 0.90
N ASN A 330 -13.66 6.53 1.66
CA ASN A 330 -14.16 5.15 1.56
C ASN A 330 -15.09 4.99 0.37
N LEU A 331 -14.90 3.94 -0.43
CA LEU A 331 -15.83 3.53 -1.48
C LEU A 331 -16.51 2.21 -1.04
N THR A 332 -17.83 2.21 -0.88
CA THR A 332 -18.65 1.04 -0.51
C THR A 332 -19.49 0.52 -1.68
N GLY A 333 -19.78 1.37 -2.67
CA GLY A 333 -20.51 1.01 -3.89
C GLY A 333 -19.68 0.15 -4.83
N GLY A 334 -18.75 0.79 -5.57
CA GLY A 334 -17.75 0.12 -6.41
C GLY A 334 -18.14 0.01 -7.88
N ILE A 335 -17.57 -0.99 -8.58
CA ILE A 335 -17.80 -1.25 -10.00
C ILE A 335 -18.28 -2.69 -10.13
N LYS A 336 -19.57 -2.87 -10.43
CA LYS A 336 -20.22 -4.18 -10.28
C LYS A 336 -21.13 -4.55 -11.44
N GLN A 337 -21.10 -5.82 -11.82
CA GLN A 337 -21.99 -6.40 -12.85
C GLN A 337 -21.93 -5.67 -14.20
N ASN A 338 -20.74 -5.36 -14.69
CA ASN A 338 -20.54 -4.80 -16.03
C ASN A 338 -19.96 -5.85 -16.99
N TYR A 339 -20.27 -5.73 -18.28
CA TYR A 339 -19.85 -6.67 -19.31
C TYR A 339 -19.00 -6.01 -20.41
N ALA A 340 -17.89 -6.64 -20.77
CA ALA A 340 -17.06 -6.26 -21.91
C ALA A 340 -16.94 -7.40 -22.94
N GLY A 341 -17.03 -7.08 -24.23
CA GLY A 341 -16.83 -8.04 -25.31
C GLY A 341 -15.39 -8.53 -25.47
N THR A 342 -14.39 -7.72 -25.08
CA THR A 342 -12.98 -8.04 -25.31
C THR A 342 -12.10 -7.70 -24.12
N PHE A 343 -12.08 -6.45 -23.66
CA PHE A 343 -11.12 -6.01 -22.64
C PHE A 343 -11.81 -5.35 -21.46
N GLY A 344 -11.53 -5.79 -20.24
CA GLY A 344 -11.89 -5.05 -19.03
C GLY A 344 -13.40 -5.02 -18.75
N GLY A 345 -13.95 -6.12 -18.22
CA GLY A 345 -15.37 -6.18 -17.87
C GLY A 345 -15.78 -5.04 -16.93
N GLY A 346 -15.02 -4.85 -15.86
CA GLY A 346 -15.13 -3.69 -14.98
C GLY A 346 -14.43 -2.46 -15.57
N ILE A 347 -13.11 -2.55 -15.77
CA ILE A 347 -12.26 -1.44 -16.23
C ILE A 347 -11.31 -1.90 -17.34
N HIS A 348 -11.27 -1.17 -18.45
CA HIS A 348 -10.12 -1.16 -19.37
C HIS A 348 -9.29 0.08 -19.09
N ASN A 349 -8.09 -0.11 -18.57
CA ASN A 349 -7.15 0.95 -18.24
C ASN A 349 -6.09 1.10 -19.34
N LYS A 350 -6.06 2.27 -20.00
CA LYS A 350 -5.03 2.76 -20.93
C LYS A 350 -4.27 3.98 -20.39
N GLY A 351 -4.67 4.48 -19.22
CA GLY A 351 -4.08 5.65 -18.57
C GLY A 351 -3.59 5.30 -17.17
N THR A 352 -3.93 6.15 -16.19
CA THR A 352 -3.54 5.95 -14.80
C THR A 352 -4.74 5.54 -13.94
N LEU A 353 -4.58 4.47 -13.16
CA LEU A 353 -5.59 3.98 -12.22
C LEU A 353 -5.02 3.89 -10.80
N TYR A 354 -5.72 4.51 -9.86
CA TYR A 354 -5.44 4.40 -8.42
C TYR A 354 -6.62 3.77 -7.70
N MET A 355 -6.38 2.72 -6.93
CA MET A 355 -7.41 2.04 -6.14
C MET A 355 -7.00 1.96 -4.67
N GLN A 356 -7.71 2.68 -3.80
CA GLN A 356 -7.45 2.71 -2.36
C GLN A 356 -8.53 2.00 -1.54
N SER A 357 -9.78 2.01 -2.00
CA SER A 357 -10.88 1.27 -1.39
C SER A 357 -11.94 0.95 -2.45
N GLY A 358 -12.99 0.22 -2.07
CA GLY A 358 -14.05 -0.20 -2.98
C GLY A 358 -13.91 -1.62 -3.51
N THR A 359 -14.95 -2.06 -4.21
CA THR A 359 -15.05 -3.42 -4.75
C THR A 359 -15.24 -3.36 -6.26
N ILE A 360 -14.42 -4.12 -6.99
CA ILE A 360 -14.64 -4.43 -8.41
C ILE A 360 -15.11 -5.88 -8.46
N SER A 361 -16.41 -6.12 -8.64
CA SER A 361 -16.93 -7.49 -8.58
C SER A 361 -18.06 -7.84 -9.51
N TYR A 362 -18.22 -9.13 -9.78
CA TYR A 362 -19.25 -9.67 -10.67
C TYR A 362 -19.19 -9.11 -12.10
N ASN A 363 -18.08 -8.50 -12.50
CA ASN A 363 -17.88 -8.04 -13.87
C ASN A 363 -17.40 -9.19 -14.74
N ALA A 364 -17.66 -9.11 -16.03
CA ALA A 364 -17.22 -10.12 -16.97
C ALA A 364 -16.66 -9.51 -18.25
N SER A 365 -15.57 -10.10 -18.74
CA SER A 365 -15.24 -10.03 -20.16
C SER A 365 -15.65 -11.33 -20.84
N ASN A 366 -15.79 -11.32 -22.16
CA ASN A 366 -16.14 -12.51 -22.95
C ASN A 366 -15.29 -13.75 -22.57
N THR A 367 -15.96 -14.88 -22.36
CA THR A 367 -15.36 -16.15 -21.91
C THR A 367 -15.27 -17.19 -23.03
N ASP A 368 -15.67 -16.84 -24.25
CA ASP A 368 -15.61 -17.70 -25.43
C ASP A 368 -14.16 -17.86 -25.91
N SER A 369 -13.77 -19.10 -26.24
CA SER A 369 -12.40 -19.44 -26.64
C SER A 369 -11.98 -18.93 -28.02
N SER A 370 -12.95 -18.56 -28.87
CA SER A 370 -12.72 -18.01 -30.22
C SER A 370 -12.43 -16.51 -30.21
N THR A 371 -13.01 -15.77 -29.27
CA THR A 371 -12.91 -14.30 -29.19
C THR A 371 -12.06 -13.82 -28.02
N ARG A 372 -11.95 -14.63 -26.95
CA ARG A 372 -11.03 -14.50 -25.80
C ARG A 372 -11.04 -13.12 -25.15
N GLY A 373 -11.89 -12.92 -24.16
CA GLY A 373 -11.86 -11.71 -23.33
C GLY A 373 -10.75 -11.73 -22.28
N PHE A 374 -10.20 -10.56 -22.00
CA PHE A 374 -9.14 -10.35 -21.01
C PHE A 374 -9.59 -9.39 -19.91
N GLY A 375 -9.31 -9.74 -18.65
CA GLY A 375 -9.52 -8.84 -17.53
C GLY A 375 -10.99 -8.71 -17.17
N GLY A 376 -11.55 -9.68 -16.44
CA GLY A 376 -12.97 -9.64 -16.06
C GLY A 376 -13.26 -8.44 -15.15
N GLY A 377 -12.38 -8.23 -14.17
CA GLY A 377 -12.36 -7.02 -13.34
C GLY A 377 -11.64 -5.88 -14.06
N ILE A 378 -10.34 -6.04 -14.31
CA ILE A 378 -9.46 -5.01 -14.87
C ILE A 378 -8.62 -5.58 -16.01
N PHE A 379 -8.58 -4.89 -17.14
CA PHE A 379 -7.56 -5.06 -18.17
C PHE A 379 -6.62 -3.86 -18.17
N ILE A 380 -5.31 -4.10 -18.09
CA ILE A 380 -4.27 -3.09 -18.10
C ILE A 380 -3.53 -3.17 -19.45
N ASP A 381 -3.67 -2.10 -20.24
CA ASP A 381 -3.16 -1.98 -21.60
C ASP A 381 -1.78 -1.29 -21.66
N SER A 382 -1.15 -1.27 -22.83
CA SER A 382 0.21 -0.75 -23.00
C SER A 382 0.38 0.70 -22.53
N SER A 383 1.55 1.02 -21.95
CA SER A 383 1.88 2.34 -21.40
C SER A 383 0.99 2.86 -20.26
N SER A 384 0.25 1.97 -19.58
CA SER A 384 -0.61 2.33 -18.45
C SER A 384 0.10 2.28 -17.10
N THR A 385 -0.40 3.04 -16.13
CA THR A 385 0.02 2.93 -14.72
C THR A 385 -1.14 2.39 -13.89
N TYR A 386 -0.85 1.43 -13.02
CA TYR A 386 -1.81 0.96 -12.02
C TYR A 386 -1.16 0.85 -10.64
N SER A 387 -1.82 1.47 -9.65
CA SER A 387 -1.48 1.35 -8.24
C SER A 387 -2.73 0.96 -7.44
N MET A 388 -2.63 -0.17 -6.75
CA MET A 388 -3.59 -0.59 -5.73
C MET A 388 -2.92 -0.33 -4.38
N SER A 389 -3.62 0.30 -3.43
CA SER A 389 -3.23 0.47 -2.03
C SER A 389 -4.24 -0.18 -1.06
N GLY A 390 -5.38 -0.66 -1.57
CA GLY A 390 -6.48 -1.25 -0.81
C GLY A 390 -7.69 -1.63 -1.69
N GLY A 391 -8.80 -2.04 -1.05
CA GLY A 391 -10.01 -2.50 -1.74
C GLY A 391 -9.99 -3.98 -2.16
N THR A 392 -11.03 -4.42 -2.89
CA THR A 392 -11.26 -5.84 -3.24
C THR A 392 -11.60 -6.00 -4.72
N ILE A 393 -10.95 -6.94 -5.39
CA ILE A 393 -11.31 -7.41 -6.74
C ILE A 393 -11.82 -8.84 -6.60
N SER A 394 -13.11 -9.08 -6.79
CA SER A 394 -13.69 -10.40 -6.53
C SER A 394 -14.77 -10.85 -7.50
N ASP A 395 -14.97 -12.15 -7.64
CA ASP A 395 -16.10 -12.72 -8.38
C ASP A 395 -16.20 -12.25 -9.84
N ASN A 396 -15.10 -11.81 -10.44
CA ASN A 396 -15.07 -11.41 -11.84
C ASN A 396 -14.72 -12.60 -12.74
N THR A 397 -15.13 -12.56 -14.01
CA THR A 397 -14.90 -13.66 -14.96
C THR A 397 -14.36 -13.20 -16.31
N ALA A 398 -13.41 -13.95 -16.88
CA ALA A 398 -12.84 -13.70 -18.21
C ALA A 398 -12.38 -14.99 -18.89
N TYR A 399 -11.93 -14.91 -20.15
CA TYR A 399 -11.14 -16.00 -20.73
C TYR A 399 -9.72 -16.00 -20.14
N TYR A 400 -9.07 -14.84 -20.07
CA TYR A 400 -7.78 -14.65 -19.40
C TYR A 400 -7.85 -13.57 -18.34
N GLY A 401 -7.34 -13.82 -17.14
CA GLY A 401 -7.30 -12.80 -16.09
C GLY A 401 -8.68 -12.48 -15.55
N GLY A 402 -9.29 -13.41 -14.80
CA GLY A 402 -10.63 -13.19 -14.23
C GLY A 402 -10.70 -11.89 -13.43
N GLY A 403 -9.74 -11.69 -12.53
CA GLY A 403 -9.55 -10.44 -11.78
C GLY A 403 -8.85 -9.40 -12.63
N ILE A 404 -7.55 -9.60 -12.89
CA ILE A 404 -6.68 -8.67 -13.62
C ILE A 404 -6.03 -9.39 -14.81
N ALA A 405 -6.02 -8.74 -15.97
CA ALA A 405 -5.17 -9.13 -17.10
C ALA A 405 -4.25 -7.97 -17.51
N ILE A 406 -3.00 -8.29 -17.82
CA ILE A 406 -1.94 -7.33 -18.13
C ILE A 406 -1.38 -7.61 -19.53
N SER A 407 -1.33 -6.57 -20.37
CA SER A 407 -0.76 -6.66 -21.72
C SER A 407 0.78 -6.74 -21.70
N THR A 408 1.37 -7.11 -22.84
CA THR A 408 2.81 -7.37 -22.98
C THR A 408 3.72 -6.15 -22.87
N GLU A 409 3.20 -4.91 -22.87
CA GLU A 409 4.01 -3.69 -23.00
C GLU A 409 3.98 -2.78 -21.75
N VAL A 410 3.53 -3.31 -20.61
CA VAL A 410 3.40 -2.53 -19.37
C VAL A 410 4.64 -2.68 -18.51
N THR A 411 5.19 -1.56 -18.03
CA THR A 411 6.43 -1.53 -17.23
C THR A 411 6.19 -1.34 -15.73
N ASP A 412 5.05 -0.76 -15.32
CA ASP A 412 4.85 -0.29 -13.94
C ASP A 412 3.47 -0.64 -13.39
N ILE A 413 3.36 -1.84 -12.80
CA ILE A 413 2.20 -2.26 -12.02
C ILE A 413 2.67 -2.51 -10.60
N THR A 414 2.10 -1.76 -9.65
CA THR A 414 2.35 -1.94 -8.22
C THR A 414 1.05 -2.32 -7.54
N LEU A 415 0.97 -3.55 -7.04
CA LEU A 415 -0.15 -3.99 -6.21
C LEU A 415 0.27 -3.99 -4.75
N GLN A 416 -0.29 -3.09 -3.96
CA GLN A 416 0.05 -2.87 -2.55
C GLN A 416 -1.25 -2.95 -1.71
N GLY A 417 -1.33 -3.82 -0.72
CA GLY A 417 -2.55 -3.96 0.10
C GLY A 417 -3.81 -4.40 -0.67
N GLY A 418 -4.93 -4.52 0.04
CA GLY A 418 -6.21 -4.98 -0.51
C GLY A 418 -6.27 -6.49 -0.81
N SER A 419 -7.28 -6.93 -1.58
CA SER A 419 -7.48 -8.36 -1.89
C SER A 419 -7.94 -8.65 -3.32
N ILE A 420 -7.46 -9.74 -3.90
CA ILE A 420 -7.92 -10.30 -5.19
C ILE A 420 -8.38 -11.73 -4.92
N THR A 421 -9.69 -11.96 -4.88
CA THR A 421 -10.28 -13.22 -4.39
C THR A 421 -11.39 -13.74 -5.29
N THR A 422 -11.69 -15.04 -5.28
CA THR A 422 -12.85 -15.66 -5.97
C THR A 422 -13.02 -15.39 -7.47
N ASN A 423 -12.06 -14.75 -8.14
CA ASN A 423 -12.13 -14.48 -9.58
C ASN A 423 -11.89 -15.76 -10.40
N THR A 424 -12.52 -15.87 -11.57
CA THR A 424 -12.47 -17.09 -12.39
C THR A 424 -12.08 -16.78 -13.84
N ALA A 425 -11.29 -17.66 -14.45
CA ALA A 425 -10.96 -17.63 -15.87
C ALA A 425 -11.44 -18.93 -16.54
N THR A 426 -11.93 -18.88 -17.78
CA THR A 426 -12.19 -20.10 -18.56
C THR A 426 -10.94 -20.62 -19.27
N GLY A 427 -10.01 -19.73 -19.61
CA GLY A 427 -8.67 -20.01 -20.13
C GLY A 427 -7.64 -20.17 -19.01
N GLU A 428 -7.01 -19.07 -18.58
CA GLU A 428 -5.92 -19.07 -17.58
C GLU A 428 -5.92 -17.80 -16.70
N GLY A 429 -5.38 -17.91 -15.48
CA GLY A 429 -5.14 -16.78 -14.58
C GLY A 429 -6.43 -16.19 -14.00
N GLY A 430 -7.10 -16.94 -13.14
CA GLY A 430 -8.32 -16.50 -12.45
C GLY A 430 -8.12 -15.20 -11.67
N ALA A 431 -7.04 -15.05 -10.90
CA ALA A 431 -6.70 -13.81 -10.19
C ALA A 431 -5.98 -12.83 -11.11
N VAL A 432 -4.84 -13.25 -11.66
CA VAL A 432 -3.97 -12.42 -12.51
C VAL A 432 -3.50 -13.22 -13.72
N TYR A 433 -3.60 -12.63 -14.91
CA TYR A 433 -2.96 -13.13 -16.12
C TYR A 433 -2.01 -12.07 -16.66
N THR A 434 -0.76 -12.42 -16.94
CA THR A 434 0.22 -11.47 -17.48
C THR A 434 1.24 -12.15 -18.38
N ALA A 435 1.72 -11.43 -19.38
CA ALA A 435 2.88 -11.81 -20.20
C ALA A 435 4.11 -10.93 -19.92
N ASN A 436 4.06 -10.06 -18.90
CA ASN A 436 5.13 -9.14 -18.52
C ASN A 436 5.31 -9.08 -16.98
N THR A 437 6.34 -8.35 -16.55
CA THR A 437 6.70 -8.18 -15.14
C THR A 437 5.72 -7.29 -14.41
N PHE A 438 5.34 -7.67 -13.19
CA PHE A 438 4.59 -6.79 -12.27
C PHE A 438 5.14 -6.90 -10.86
N THR A 439 4.91 -5.84 -10.07
CA THR A 439 5.40 -5.73 -8.71
C THR A 439 4.28 -5.93 -7.70
N LEU A 440 4.48 -6.86 -6.77
CA LEU A 440 3.70 -6.97 -5.53
C LEU A 440 4.46 -6.26 -4.41
N LYS A 441 3.76 -5.40 -3.65
CA LYS A 441 4.29 -4.72 -2.48
C LYS A 441 3.44 -4.98 -1.24
N ASP A 442 4.10 -5.03 -0.08
CA ASP A 442 3.46 -5.09 1.24
C ASP A 442 2.35 -6.16 1.37
N SER A 443 1.16 -5.82 1.93
CA SER A 443 0.16 -6.78 2.46
C SER A 443 -1.01 -7.14 1.52
N ILE A 444 -0.77 -7.36 0.22
CA ILE A 444 -1.85 -7.76 -0.70
C ILE A 444 -2.27 -9.24 -0.51
N SER A 445 -3.58 -9.49 -0.41
CA SER A 445 -4.15 -10.82 -0.20
C SER A 445 -4.71 -11.44 -1.49
N ILE A 446 -4.15 -12.57 -1.92
CA ILE A 446 -4.70 -13.39 -3.02
C ILE A 446 -4.94 -14.80 -2.47
N PRO A 447 -6.11 -15.08 -1.87
CA PRO A 447 -6.36 -16.31 -1.13
C PRO A 447 -6.55 -17.54 -2.05
N CYS A 448 -6.21 -18.71 -1.49
CA CYS A 448 -6.25 -19.99 -2.19
C CYS A 448 -7.68 -20.55 -2.20
N THR A 449 -8.29 -20.71 -3.39
CA THR A 449 -9.61 -21.37 -3.56
C THR A 449 -9.51 -22.77 -4.15
N GLY A 450 -8.30 -23.26 -4.45
CA GLY A 450 -8.01 -24.68 -4.69
C GLY A 450 -8.33 -25.25 -6.07
N THR A 451 -8.86 -24.48 -7.03
CA THR A 451 -9.15 -24.98 -8.40
C THR A 451 -8.38 -24.21 -9.47
N LYS A 452 -7.93 -24.91 -10.52
CA LYS A 452 -7.23 -24.31 -11.67
C LYS A 452 -8.14 -23.30 -12.35
N ASN A 453 -7.59 -22.16 -12.76
CA ASN A 453 -8.31 -21.02 -13.32
C ASN A 453 -9.26 -20.31 -12.34
N GLN A 454 -9.21 -20.62 -11.04
CA GLN A 454 -9.91 -19.88 -10.01
C GLN A 454 -8.89 -19.25 -9.06
N ASN A 455 -8.87 -17.93 -9.06
CA ASN A 455 -8.01 -17.10 -8.24
C ASN A 455 -6.50 -17.47 -8.29
N ASP A 456 -6.05 -18.02 -9.41
CA ASP A 456 -4.65 -18.35 -9.72
C ASP A 456 -3.97 -17.25 -10.55
N ILE A 457 -2.65 -17.22 -10.49
CA ILE A 457 -1.79 -16.33 -11.28
C ILE A 457 -1.16 -17.14 -12.40
N CYS A 458 -1.29 -16.64 -13.63
CA CYS A 458 -0.67 -17.23 -14.80
C CYS A 458 0.29 -16.24 -15.46
N LEU A 459 1.55 -16.68 -15.64
CA LEU A 459 2.53 -15.99 -16.48
C LEU A 459 2.50 -16.64 -17.86
N ALA A 460 2.16 -15.89 -18.91
CA ALA A 460 2.06 -16.43 -20.26
C ALA A 460 3.45 -16.83 -20.80
N PRO A 461 3.57 -17.94 -21.56
CA PRO A 461 4.84 -18.51 -22.01
C PRO A 461 5.59 -17.69 -23.08
N VAL A 462 5.04 -16.55 -23.50
CA VAL A 462 5.43 -15.85 -24.74
C VAL A 462 6.58 -14.85 -24.54
N SER A 463 7.02 -14.59 -23.29
CA SER A 463 8.15 -13.71 -23.01
C SER A 463 9.14 -14.31 -22.01
N ILE A 464 10.42 -14.25 -22.36
CA ILE A 464 11.58 -14.66 -21.54
C ILE A 464 11.87 -13.67 -20.39
N THR A 465 11.02 -12.65 -20.21
CA THR A 465 11.24 -11.52 -19.29
C THR A 465 10.10 -11.30 -18.30
N ALA A 466 9.03 -12.10 -18.32
CA ALA A 466 7.95 -12.00 -17.35
C ALA A 466 8.43 -12.46 -15.96
N SER A 467 8.36 -11.57 -14.97
CA SER A 467 8.72 -11.87 -13.58
C SER A 467 7.70 -11.29 -12.60
N VAL A 468 7.61 -11.87 -11.40
CA VAL A 468 6.90 -11.21 -10.29
C VAL A 468 7.96 -10.63 -9.38
N GLN A 469 8.05 -9.30 -9.33
CA GLN A 469 8.93 -8.61 -8.39
C GLN A 469 8.19 -8.43 -7.08
N ILE A 470 8.87 -8.68 -5.97
CA ILE A 470 8.27 -8.50 -4.66
C ILE A 470 9.15 -7.56 -3.84
N LEU A 471 8.61 -6.40 -3.46
CA LEU A 471 9.33 -5.34 -2.74
C LEU A 471 8.60 -5.01 -1.42
N SER A 472 9.35 -4.83 -0.34
CA SER A 472 8.85 -4.38 0.96
C SER A 472 9.68 -3.17 1.39
N ASP A 473 9.06 -1.99 1.41
CA ASP A 473 9.75 -0.72 1.68
C ASP A 473 9.56 -0.25 3.14
N THR A 474 8.68 -0.88 3.93
CA THR A 474 8.49 -0.56 5.35
C THR A 474 9.27 -1.51 6.27
N LEU A 475 10.37 -1.00 6.82
CA LEU A 475 11.21 -1.61 7.87
C LEU A 475 10.47 -1.88 9.22
N SER A 476 9.14 -1.74 9.28
CA SER A 476 8.37 -1.79 10.53
C SER A 476 6.96 -2.39 10.42
N GLY A 477 6.59 -3.05 9.31
CA GLY A 477 5.24 -3.57 9.09
C GLY A 477 5.20 -4.93 8.41
N GLU A 478 4.41 -5.84 8.95
CA GLU A 478 4.18 -7.20 8.44
C GLU A 478 3.46 -7.19 7.08
N GLY A 479 4.22 -7.28 5.98
CA GLY A 479 3.69 -7.51 4.63
C GLY A 479 3.53 -9.01 4.34
N ASN A 480 2.33 -9.49 4.02
CA ASN A 480 2.07 -10.87 3.61
C ASN A 480 1.55 -10.93 2.17
N ILE A 481 2.18 -11.76 1.34
CA ILE A 481 1.70 -12.09 -0.01
C ILE A 481 1.33 -13.58 -0.04
N TRP A 482 0.11 -13.88 -0.48
CA TRP A 482 -0.42 -15.24 -0.57
C TRP A 482 -0.57 -15.60 -2.06
N LEU A 483 -0.05 -16.75 -2.51
CA LEU A 483 -0.11 -17.19 -3.91
C LEU A 483 -0.53 -18.68 -3.98
N CYS A 484 -1.30 -19.06 -5.01
CA CYS A 484 -1.88 -20.41 -5.17
C CYS A 484 -0.93 -21.49 -5.72
N GLY A 485 -1.26 -22.78 -5.52
CA GLY A 485 -0.48 -23.94 -6.01
C GLY A 485 -0.75 -24.40 -7.45
N ASN A 486 -1.80 -23.91 -8.11
CA ASN A 486 -2.10 -24.17 -9.53
C ASN A 486 -1.56 -23.08 -10.47
N ASN A 487 -0.77 -22.14 -9.95
CA ASN A 487 -0.17 -21.09 -10.74
C ASN A 487 0.71 -21.71 -11.83
N LYS A 488 0.41 -21.38 -13.09
CA LYS A 488 1.27 -21.78 -14.22
C LYS A 488 2.42 -20.80 -14.35
N PHE A 489 3.59 -21.26 -13.91
CA PHE A 489 4.87 -20.66 -14.25
C PHE A 489 5.52 -21.57 -15.31
N TYR A 490 5.59 -21.13 -16.56
CA TYR A 490 6.26 -21.90 -17.62
C TYR A 490 7.76 -21.88 -17.34
N THR A 491 8.33 -23.02 -16.96
CA THR A 491 9.67 -23.14 -16.34
C THR A 491 10.76 -23.62 -17.30
N ASP A 492 10.53 -23.62 -18.61
CA ASP A 492 11.58 -24.09 -19.52
C ASP A 492 12.66 -23.03 -19.78
N ASN A 493 12.47 -21.76 -19.40
CA ASN A 493 13.52 -20.74 -19.40
C ASN A 493 13.20 -19.61 -18.39
N TYR A 494 13.94 -19.56 -17.27
CA TYR A 494 14.14 -18.36 -16.42
C TYR A 494 12.89 -17.56 -15.96
N ALA A 495 11.81 -18.19 -15.52
CA ALA A 495 10.83 -17.49 -14.67
C ALA A 495 11.47 -17.20 -13.30
N ALA A 496 12.05 -16.01 -13.14
CA ALA A 496 12.74 -15.60 -11.92
C ALA A 496 11.83 -14.74 -11.05
N LEU A 497 11.53 -15.19 -9.83
CA LEU A 497 11.13 -14.30 -8.75
C LEU A 497 12.37 -13.48 -8.39
N THR A 498 12.49 -12.26 -8.92
CA THR A 498 13.66 -11.42 -8.68
C THR A 498 13.32 -10.37 -7.63
N GLY A 499 14.09 -10.38 -6.54
CA GLY A 499 14.17 -9.27 -5.59
C GLY A 499 15.58 -8.70 -5.61
N SER A 500 15.76 -7.46 -5.15
CA SER A 500 17.11 -6.95 -4.90
C SER A 500 17.84 -7.90 -3.95
N THR A 501 19.07 -8.25 -4.29
CA THR A 501 19.91 -9.30 -3.68
C THR A 501 20.21 -9.13 -2.19
N ASN A 502 19.68 -8.09 -1.55
CA ASN A 502 19.84 -7.78 -0.13
C ASN A 502 18.57 -7.94 0.72
N ASN A 503 17.39 -8.17 0.12
CA ASN A 503 16.10 -8.15 0.85
C ASN A 503 15.25 -9.43 0.71
N ILE A 504 15.69 -10.43 -0.06
CA ILE A 504 14.94 -11.68 -0.26
C ILE A 504 14.83 -12.52 1.05
N GLY A 505 15.71 -12.30 2.02
CA GLY A 505 15.72 -13.03 3.30
C GLY A 505 15.14 -12.30 4.52
N LYS A 506 14.59 -11.09 4.39
CA LYS A 506 14.20 -10.30 5.58
C LYS A 506 12.70 -10.17 5.87
N ASN A 507 11.83 -10.16 4.85
CA ASN A 507 10.39 -9.91 5.05
C ASN A 507 9.44 -10.84 4.29
N PHE A 508 9.92 -11.89 3.59
CA PHE A 508 9.04 -12.85 2.92
C PHE A 508 8.87 -14.12 3.74
N THR A 509 7.83 -14.16 4.58
CA THR A 509 7.58 -15.31 5.46
C THR A 509 6.97 -16.53 4.76
N LYS A 510 6.43 -16.44 3.53
CA LYS A 510 5.65 -17.55 2.93
C LYS A 510 5.59 -17.54 1.38
N PHE A 511 6.00 -18.64 0.75
CA PHE A 511 5.40 -19.19 -0.49
C PHE A 511 4.73 -20.51 -0.11
N PHE A 512 3.43 -20.67 -0.32
CA PHE A 512 2.71 -21.93 -0.10
C PHE A 512 2.21 -22.48 -1.43
N VAL A 513 2.89 -23.48 -1.97
CA VAL A 513 2.32 -24.36 -2.99
C VAL A 513 1.63 -25.50 -2.22
N ILE A 514 0.31 -25.50 -2.18
CA ILE A 514 -0.48 -26.60 -1.60
C ILE A 514 -1.26 -27.24 -2.75
N GLY A 515 -1.04 -28.55 -2.99
CA GLY A 515 -2.01 -29.37 -3.70
C GLY A 515 -1.54 -30.27 -4.86
N GLN A 516 -0.53 -31.13 -4.67
CA GLN A 516 -0.48 -32.46 -5.31
C GLN A 516 0.27 -33.44 -4.38
N PRO A 517 -0.27 -34.62 -4.02
CA PRO A 517 0.36 -35.54 -3.06
C PRO A 517 1.70 -36.17 -3.50
N SER A 518 2.26 -35.80 -4.65
CA SER A 518 3.38 -36.53 -5.24
C SER A 518 4.67 -35.75 -5.44
N GLN A 519 4.70 -34.41 -5.54
CA GLN A 519 5.95 -33.64 -5.64
C GLN A 519 5.77 -32.19 -5.19
N ASP A 520 5.98 -31.90 -3.90
CA ASP A 520 5.88 -30.54 -3.38
C ASP A 520 7.23 -29.80 -3.46
N TRP A 521 7.18 -28.56 -3.94
CA TRP A 521 8.31 -27.65 -4.12
C TRP A 521 8.48 -26.71 -2.91
N THR A 522 9.67 -26.14 -2.74
CA THR A 522 10.12 -25.19 -1.71
C THR A 522 10.84 -24.03 -2.41
N VAL A 523 11.01 -22.87 -1.79
CA VAL A 523 11.72 -21.73 -2.41
C VAL A 523 13.06 -21.54 -1.70
N ASP A 524 14.16 -21.45 -2.44
CA ASP A 524 15.49 -21.18 -1.87
C ASP A 524 15.73 -19.67 -1.65
N TYR A 525 16.85 -19.35 -1.00
CA TYR A 525 17.25 -17.97 -0.66
C TYR A 525 17.47 -17.04 -1.87
N SER A 526 17.44 -17.57 -3.10
CA SER A 526 17.49 -16.81 -4.35
C SER A 526 16.10 -16.62 -4.99
N GLY A 527 15.02 -17.05 -4.32
CA GLY A 527 13.67 -17.01 -4.85
C GLY A 527 13.36 -18.16 -5.82
N LYS A 528 14.22 -19.20 -5.91
CA LYS A 528 14.02 -20.30 -6.87
C LYS A 528 13.29 -21.48 -6.25
N LEU A 529 12.31 -22.03 -6.97
CA LEU A 529 11.61 -23.26 -6.61
C LEU A 529 12.57 -24.48 -6.67
N LYS A 530 12.64 -25.25 -5.58
CA LYS A 530 13.39 -26.51 -5.40
C LYS A 530 12.48 -27.62 -4.88
N LYS A 531 12.71 -28.85 -5.31
CA LYS A 531 11.93 -30.02 -4.89
C LYS A 531 12.19 -30.37 -3.41
N ALA A 532 11.14 -30.59 -2.61
CA ALA A 532 11.25 -30.93 -1.19
C ALA A 532 11.05 -32.43 -0.94
N LYS A 533 11.70 -32.97 0.11
CA LYS A 533 11.46 -34.31 0.64
C LYS A 533 10.52 -34.22 1.84
N ILE A 534 9.30 -34.74 1.71
CA ILE A 534 8.36 -34.85 2.82
C ILE A 534 8.79 -36.03 3.69
N ILE A 535 8.94 -35.80 4.98
CA ILE A 535 9.29 -36.83 5.97
C ILE A 535 8.04 -37.17 6.77
N THR A 536 7.60 -38.42 6.65
CA THR A 536 6.46 -39.00 7.39
C THR A 536 6.99 -40.07 8.33
N ALA A 537 6.19 -40.50 9.30
CA ALA A 537 6.58 -41.60 10.18
C ALA A 537 6.83 -42.90 9.39
N SER A 538 6.11 -43.09 8.27
CA SER A 538 6.18 -44.30 7.43
C SER A 538 7.35 -44.34 6.43
N ASN A 539 7.88 -43.19 6.00
CA ASN A 539 8.92 -43.14 4.95
C ASN A 539 10.33 -42.90 5.50
N ILE A 540 10.44 -42.66 6.79
CA ILE A 540 11.69 -42.29 7.44
C ILE A 540 12.74 -43.38 7.32
N ASP A 541 12.36 -44.65 7.48
CA ASP A 541 13.26 -45.80 7.43
C ASP A 541 13.72 -46.11 5.99
N SER A 542 12.91 -45.77 4.99
CA SER A 542 13.26 -45.89 3.58
C SER A 542 13.89 -44.62 2.99
N LEU A 543 14.03 -43.54 3.77
CA LEU A 543 14.69 -42.32 3.34
C LEU A 543 16.12 -42.60 2.86
N SER A 544 16.35 -42.40 1.57
CA SER A 544 17.66 -42.42 0.92
C SER A 544 18.14 -40.99 0.65
N LEU A 545 19.38 -40.71 1.04
CA LEU A 545 20.07 -39.43 0.86
C LEU A 545 21.38 -39.68 0.12
N THR A 546 21.82 -38.71 -0.66
CA THR A 546 23.08 -38.73 -1.40
C THR A 546 24.02 -37.72 -0.76
N SER A 547 25.24 -38.14 -0.46
CA SER A 547 26.25 -37.25 0.14
C SER A 547 26.56 -36.07 -0.79
N GLY A 548 26.73 -34.88 -0.21
CA GLY A 548 26.97 -33.60 -0.89
C GLY A 548 25.73 -32.89 -1.42
N PHE A 549 24.56 -33.53 -1.48
CA PHE A 549 23.35 -32.90 -2.03
C PHE A 549 22.63 -32.01 -1.02
N VAL A 550 22.26 -30.81 -1.44
CA VAL A 550 21.42 -29.90 -0.65
C VAL A 550 19.98 -30.39 -0.66
N TYR A 551 19.38 -30.57 0.53
CA TYR A 551 18.01 -31.04 0.69
C TYR A 551 17.13 -30.03 1.41
N ASN A 552 15.87 -29.98 0.99
CA ASN A 552 14.80 -29.29 1.71
C ASN A 552 13.86 -30.34 2.29
N PHE A 553 13.84 -30.47 3.61
CA PHE A 553 13.04 -31.43 4.34
C PHE A 553 11.78 -30.76 4.90
N VAL A 554 10.62 -31.39 4.72
CA VAL A 554 9.36 -30.93 5.31
C VAL A 554 8.82 -32.03 6.21
N MET A 555 8.77 -31.77 7.51
CA MET A 555 8.16 -32.71 8.46
C MET A 555 6.65 -32.73 8.24
N SER A 556 6.08 -33.93 8.21
CA SER A 556 4.64 -34.13 8.16
C SER A 556 4.03 -34.07 9.57
N SER A 557 2.71 -33.89 9.63
CA SER A 557 1.96 -33.80 10.89
C SER A 557 1.83 -35.13 11.64
N ASP A 558 2.16 -36.26 11.01
CA ASP A 558 2.19 -37.59 11.61
C ASP A 558 3.53 -37.91 12.31
N ILE A 559 4.52 -37.03 12.22
CA ILE A 559 5.79 -37.18 12.93
C ILE A 559 5.57 -37.02 14.43
N ASP A 560 6.01 -38.01 15.21
CA ASP A 560 6.15 -37.96 16.66
C ASP A 560 7.62 -37.73 17.08
N ALA A 561 7.89 -37.64 18.39
CA ALA A 561 9.24 -37.40 18.90
C ALA A 561 10.24 -38.53 18.52
N GLU A 562 9.80 -39.79 18.51
CA GLU A 562 10.65 -40.92 18.15
C GLU A 562 10.99 -40.89 16.65
N SER A 563 9.99 -40.66 15.80
CA SER A 563 10.15 -40.52 14.36
C SER A 563 11.07 -39.34 14.05
N PHE A 564 10.84 -38.17 14.66
CA PHE A 564 11.76 -37.04 14.49
C PHE A 564 13.20 -37.44 14.82
N ASN A 565 13.43 -38.15 15.93
CA ASN A 565 14.76 -38.60 16.32
C ASN A 565 15.37 -39.60 15.34
N LYS A 566 14.56 -40.47 14.71
CA LYS A 566 15.01 -41.36 13.62
C LYS A 566 15.47 -40.57 12.40
N PHE A 567 14.72 -39.54 12.00
CA PHE A 567 15.09 -38.68 10.85
C PHE A 567 16.43 -38.01 11.12
N ILE A 568 16.53 -37.44 12.32
CA ILE A 568 17.71 -36.78 12.84
C ILE A 568 18.89 -37.72 12.73
N ARG A 569 18.86 -38.91 13.33
CA ARG A 569 19.93 -39.92 13.21
C ARG A 569 20.33 -40.23 11.75
N LYS A 570 19.40 -40.17 10.79
CA LYS A 570 19.68 -40.38 9.36
C LYS A 570 20.35 -39.21 8.66
N VAL A 571 20.15 -37.98 9.12
CA VAL A 571 20.78 -36.78 8.53
C VAL A 571 22.09 -36.38 9.23
N TYR A 572 22.50 -37.08 10.30
CA TYR A 572 23.82 -36.91 10.93
C TYR A 572 24.87 -37.85 10.36
N SER A 573 26.10 -37.35 10.30
CA SER A 573 27.29 -38.19 10.20
C SER A 573 27.67 -38.76 11.57
N THR A 574 27.92 -40.05 11.65
CA THR A 574 28.89 -40.60 12.60
C THR A 574 30.20 -40.91 11.86
N TYR A 575 31.29 -41.10 12.61
CA TYR A 575 32.65 -41.34 12.11
C TYR A 575 32.76 -42.53 11.11
N ASP A 576 31.75 -43.40 11.04
CA ASP A 576 31.71 -44.63 10.24
C ASP A 576 31.05 -44.48 8.85
N GLY A 577 31.07 -43.29 8.24
CA GLY A 577 30.85 -43.15 6.80
C GLY A 577 29.40 -43.19 6.30
N ASN A 578 28.50 -42.38 6.87
CA ASN A 578 27.18 -42.11 6.28
C ASN A 578 26.92 -40.63 5.92
N ILE A 579 26.00 -40.47 4.97
CA ILE A 579 25.68 -39.32 4.11
C ILE A 579 25.81 -37.93 4.76
N THR A 580 26.71 -37.10 4.23
CA THR A 580 26.79 -35.66 4.55
C THR A 580 25.84 -34.91 3.62
N ILE A 581 24.67 -34.45 4.09
CA ILE A 581 23.83 -33.54 3.28
C ILE A 581 24.63 -32.27 2.92
N GLY A 582 24.36 -31.65 1.77
CA GLY A 582 25.08 -30.46 1.29
C GLY A 582 24.79 -29.21 2.12
N GLU A 583 25.77 -28.30 2.18
CA GLU A 583 25.63 -26.99 2.84
C GLU A 583 24.48 -26.18 2.22
N GLY A 584 23.62 -25.61 3.06
CA GLY A 584 22.44 -24.86 2.62
C GLY A 584 21.14 -25.65 2.70
N SER A 585 21.16 -26.83 3.34
CA SER A 585 19.96 -27.64 3.51
C SER A 585 18.97 -26.96 4.47
N VAL A 586 17.66 -27.11 4.18
CA VAL A 586 16.57 -26.48 4.95
C VAL A 586 15.75 -27.55 5.65
N LEU A 587 15.39 -27.30 6.92
CA LEU A 587 14.50 -28.15 7.70
C LEU A 587 13.23 -27.38 8.09
N ASP A 588 12.09 -27.80 7.54
CA ASP A 588 10.78 -27.24 7.82
C ASP A 588 10.02 -28.07 8.86
N LEU A 589 9.85 -27.47 10.04
CA LEU A 589 9.13 -28.01 11.19
C LEU A 589 7.74 -27.38 11.36
N SER A 590 7.30 -26.55 10.42
CA SER A 590 6.06 -25.75 10.54
C SER A 590 4.79 -26.59 10.69
N ARG A 591 4.82 -27.84 10.21
CA ARG A 591 3.70 -28.80 10.25
C ARG A 591 3.80 -29.80 11.42
N LEU A 592 4.80 -29.68 12.30
CA LEU A 592 4.86 -30.55 13.48
C LEU A 592 3.57 -30.41 14.32
N PRO A 593 3.01 -31.51 14.82
CA PRO A 593 1.80 -31.47 15.62
C PRO A 593 2.06 -30.75 16.96
N PRO A 594 1.04 -30.05 17.51
CA PRO A 594 1.16 -29.36 18.80
C PRO A 594 1.54 -30.26 19.99
N SER A 595 1.30 -31.57 19.86
CA SER A 595 1.67 -32.59 20.85
C SER A 595 3.18 -32.73 21.04
N ILE A 596 4.00 -32.26 20.10
CA ILE A 596 5.46 -32.23 20.25
C ILE A 596 5.86 -30.99 21.06
N THR A 597 6.16 -31.22 22.33
CA THR A 597 6.61 -30.19 23.30
C THR A 597 8.10 -30.26 23.63
N SER A 598 8.82 -31.19 23.03
CA SER A 598 10.27 -31.32 23.16
C SER A 598 10.84 -32.04 21.96
N LEU A 599 11.91 -31.50 21.39
CA LEU A 599 12.73 -32.19 20.41
C LEU A 599 14.03 -32.58 21.10
N ASN A 600 14.13 -33.85 21.49
CA ASN A 600 15.35 -34.39 22.06
C ASN A 600 16.20 -34.91 20.90
N TRP A 601 17.25 -34.21 20.46
CA TRP A 601 18.29 -34.84 19.62
C TRP A 601 19.13 -35.81 20.46
N TYR A 602 18.47 -36.80 21.05
CA TYR A 602 19.08 -37.87 21.81
C TYR A 602 19.08 -39.11 20.94
N GLY A 603 20.20 -39.32 20.27
CA GLY A 603 20.64 -40.67 19.98
C GLY A 603 21.35 -41.19 21.22
N GLN A 604 20.95 -42.34 21.77
CA GLN A 604 21.93 -43.20 22.44
C GLN A 604 22.96 -43.58 21.36
N VAL A 605 23.94 -42.72 21.14
CA VAL A 605 25.16 -43.05 20.43
C VAL A 605 26.20 -42.91 21.52
N GLY A 606 26.59 -44.04 22.11
CA GLY A 606 27.46 -44.08 23.29
C GLY A 606 28.72 -43.24 23.06
N ASP A 607 29.12 -42.48 24.07
CA ASP A 607 30.41 -41.81 24.23
C ASP A 607 31.12 -41.33 22.95
N ILE A 608 30.39 -40.69 22.04
CA ILE A 608 31.05 -39.88 21.01
C ILE A 608 31.25 -38.50 21.62
N SER A 609 32.51 -38.18 21.93
CA SER A 609 32.95 -36.82 22.26
C SER A 609 32.37 -35.81 21.24
N GLY A 610 31.73 -34.75 21.73
CA GLY A 610 30.85 -33.85 20.96
C GLY A 610 31.45 -33.12 19.75
N ASP A 611 32.74 -33.27 19.47
CA ASP A 611 33.45 -32.55 18.39
C ASP A 611 33.14 -33.07 16.97
N TYR A 612 32.41 -34.18 16.83
CA TYR A 612 32.26 -34.90 15.54
C TYR A 612 30.84 -34.90 14.95
N LEU A 613 29.87 -34.21 15.56
CA LEU A 613 28.50 -34.11 15.05
C LEU A 613 28.31 -32.80 14.27
N GLN A 614 28.53 -32.83 12.95
CA GLN A 614 28.22 -31.69 12.08
C GLN A 614 27.03 -32.02 11.17
N ASN A 615 26.00 -31.16 11.15
CA ASN A 615 25.03 -31.17 10.07
C ASN A 615 25.13 -29.89 9.25
N ASN A 616 24.63 -29.96 8.01
CA ASN A 616 24.71 -28.87 7.03
C ASN A 616 23.38 -28.13 6.87
N ILE A 617 22.53 -28.16 7.91
CA ILE A 617 21.27 -27.43 7.96
C ILE A 617 21.59 -25.96 8.23
N SER A 618 21.34 -25.09 7.26
CA SER A 618 21.58 -23.65 7.42
C SER A 618 20.35 -22.88 7.88
N THR A 619 19.15 -23.43 7.65
CA THR A 619 17.88 -22.74 7.91
C THR A 619 16.87 -23.70 8.52
N ILE A 620 16.20 -23.26 9.60
CA ILE A 620 15.08 -23.99 10.22
C ILE A 620 13.81 -23.14 10.13
N ILE A 621 12.74 -23.70 9.57
CA ILE A 621 11.39 -23.13 9.69
C ILE A 621 10.75 -23.73 10.95
N TRP A 622 10.52 -22.91 11.95
CA TRP A 622 10.08 -23.29 13.28
C TRP A 622 8.56 -23.58 13.33
N PRO A 623 8.09 -24.49 14.21
CA PRO A 623 6.68 -24.77 14.38
C PRO A 623 5.82 -23.56 14.78
N SER A 624 4.55 -23.58 14.34
CA SER A 624 3.58 -22.52 14.64
C SER A 624 2.78 -22.75 15.94
N LYS A 625 2.60 -24.00 16.37
CA LYS A 625 1.64 -24.34 17.44
C LYS A 625 2.24 -25.11 18.63
N THR A 626 3.56 -25.21 18.74
CA THR A 626 4.20 -25.96 19.84
C THR A 626 4.44 -25.05 21.05
N PRO A 627 3.71 -25.22 22.17
CA PRO A 627 3.67 -24.23 23.26
C PRO A 627 5.01 -24.02 23.97
N SER A 628 5.88 -25.03 23.95
CA SER A 628 7.25 -24.95 24.46
C SER A 628 8.06 -25.99 23.71
N LEU A 629 9.19 -25.61 23.10
CA LEU A 629 10.09 -26.52 22.42
C LEU A 629 11.45 -26.37 23.09
N HIS A 630 11.80 -27.33 23.95
CA HIS A 630 13.06 -27.31 24.66
C HIS A 630 14.20 -27.72 23.72
N ILE A 631 15.25 -26.89 23.68
CA ILE A 631 16.51 -27.18 22.98
C ILE A 631 17.46 -27.77 24.03
N PHE A 632 17.72 -29.08 23.95
CA PHE A 632 18.65 -29.75 24.87
C PHE A 632 20.10 -29.53 24.45
N TRP A 633 21.05 -29.72 25.37
CA TRP A 633 22.50 -29.60 25.10
C TRP A 633 22.88 -30.33 23.81
N THR A 634 22.41 -31.56 23.60
CA THR A 634 22.76 -32.34 22.40
C THR A 634 22.31 -31.70 21.08
N MET A 635 21.33 -30.78 21.11
CA MET A 635 20.95 -30.02 19.92
C MET A 635 22.01 -29.03 19.43
N GLN A 636 22.92 -28.59 20.31
CA GLN A 636 23.82 -27.48 19.98
C GLN A 636 24.88 -27.84 18.94
N TYR A 637 25.49 -29.02 19.03
CA TYR A 637 26.50 -29.50 18.08
C TYR A 637 25.96 -29.61 16.66
N ALA A 638 24.72 -30.08 16.60
CA ALA A 638 24.00 -30.29 15.40
C ALA A 638 23.26 -29.03 14.89
N LEU A 639 23.46 -27.86 15.49
CA LEU A 639 23.05 -26.57 14.90
C LEU A 639 24.27 -25.70 14.56
N GLY A 640 25.49 -26.26 14.59
CA GLY A 640 26.74 -25.53 14.42
C GLY A 640 26.89 -24.79 13.09
N ASN A 641 26.11 -25.15 12.06
CA ASN A 641 26.09 -24.48 10.76
C ASN A 641 24.82 -23.64 10.51
N LEU A 642 23.92 -23.54 11.49
CA LEU A 642 22.67 -22.80 11.35
C LEU A 642 22.95 -21.29 11.21
N LYS A 643 22.35 -20.69 10.19
CA LYS A 643 22.44 -19.26 9.85
C LYS A 643 21.19 -18.49 10.26
N GLU A 644 20.02 -19.13 10.30
CA GLU A 644 18.75 -18.47 10.64
C GLU A 644 17.62 -19.42 11.11
N PHE A 645 16.70 -18.87 11.89
CA PHE A 645 15.37 -19.40 12.17
C PHE A 645 14.30 -18.57 11.46
N ILE A 646 13.34 -19.24 10.83
CA ILE A 646 12.14 -18.64 10.25
C ILE A 646 10.95 -19.10 11.08
N VAL A 647 10.11 -18.18 11.56
CA VAL A 647 8.90 -18.53 12.33
C VAL A 647 7.67 -18.10 11.53
N PRO A 648 6.69 -18.98 11.28
CA PRO A 648 5.44 -18.60 10.63
C PRO A 648 4.71 -17.50 11.41
N LEU A 649 4.14 -16.49 10.75
CA LEU A 649 3.45 -15.38 11.44
C LEU A 649 2.24 -15.84 12.27
N ASN A 650 1.56 -16.89 11.82
CA ASN A 650 0.49 -17.55 12.56
C ASN A 650 1.01 -18.41 13.73
N SER A 651 2.30 -18.29 14.08
CA SER A 651 2.84 -18.91 15.29
C SER A 651 2.19 -18.27 16.50
N GLU A 652 1.61 -19.11 17.35
CA GLU A 652 0.98 -18.74 18.61
C GLU A 652 2.04 -18.63 19.73
N SER A 653 3.22 -19.23 19.54
CA SER A 653 4.21 -19.43 20.61
C SER A 653 5.55 -18.73 20.36
N TYR A 654 5.92 -18.50 19.10
CA TYR A 654 7.25 -17.99 18.74
C TYR A 654 7.18 -16.79 17.81
N SER A 655 8.31 -16.08 17.71
CA SER A 655 8.58 -15.11 16.67
C SER A 655 10.04 -15.20 16.25
N SER A 656 10.37 -14.72 15.05
CA SER A 656 11.76 -14.57 14.61
C SER A 656 11.97 -13.12 14.19
N GLN A 657 13.17 -12.60 14.47
CA GLN A 657 13.62 -11.30 13.97
C GLN A 657 15.07 -11.43 13.56
N ASP A 658 15.39 -11.03 12.32
CA ASP A 658 16.72 -11.16 11.71
C ASP A 658 17.29 -12.59 11.79
N GLY A 659 16.42 -13.61 11.70
CA GLY A 659 16.80 -15.01 11.80
C GLY A 659 17.09 -15.50 13.23
N VAL A 660 16.87 -14.66 14.26
CA VAL A 660 17.02 -15.01 15.68
C VAL A 660 15.66 -15.41 16.25
N LEU A 661 15.62 -16.51 17.00
CA LEU A 661 14.40 -17.07 17.56
C LEU A 661 14.05 -16.45 18.92
N TYR A 662 12.79 -16.08 19.09
CA TYR A 662 12.20 -15.55 20.31
C TYR A 662 10.89 -16.25 20.65
N ASN A 663 10.39 -16.05 21.87
CA ASN A 663 8.97 -16.28 22.15
C ASN A 663 8.10 -15.26 21.38
N LYS A 664 6.78 -15.51 21.33
CA LYS A 664 5.84 -14.68 20.56
C LYS A 664 5.98 -13.19 20.86
N ASP A 665 6.07 -12.83 22.14
CA ASP A 665 6.10 -11.44 22.60
C ASP A 665 7.50 -10.80 22.59
N LYS A 666 8.54 -11.54 22.14
CA LYS A 666 9.94 -11.10 22.16
C LYS A 666 10.43 -10.64 23.54
N THR A 667 9.92 -11.26 24.60
CA THR A 667 10.38 -11.05 25.99
C THR A 667 11.47 -12.05 26.39
N LYS A 668 11.64 -13.15 25.65
CA LYS A 668 12.70 -14.14 25.81
C LYS A 668 13.40 -14.39 24.47
N LEU A 669 14.71 -14.12 24.41
CA LEU A 669 15.55 -14.56 23.28
C LEU A 669 15.88 -16.03 23.49
N ILE A 670 15.42 -16.88 22.58
CA ILE A 670 15.51 -18.33 22.70
C ILE A 670 16.81 -18.83 22.07
N ARG A 671 17.11 -18.43 20.84
CA ARG A 671 18.30 -18.93 20.14
C ARG A 671 18.78 -17.98 19.05
N TYR A 672 20.05 -17.64 19.12
CA TYR A 672 20.85 -17.00 18.09
C TYR A 672 21.53 -18.10 17.24
N PRO A 673 21.49 -18.02 15.90
CA PRO A 673 22.12 -19.04 15.06
C PRO A 673 23.67 -19.01 15.15
N PRO A 674 24.33 -20.14 15.49
CA PRO A 674 25.79 -20.20 15.67
C PRO A 674 26.63 -19.68 14.50
N ASN A 675 26.19 -19.96 13.26
CA ASN A 675 26.91 -19.60 12.03
C ASN A 675 26.32 -18.36 11.34
N LYS A 676 25.48 -17.58 12.03
CA LYS A 676 25.03 -16.28 11.53
C LYS A 676 26.26 -15.40 11.30
N SER A 677 26.33 -14.73 10.15
CA SER A 677 27.52 -13.99 9.69
C SER A 677 27.76 -12.66 10.42
N ASN A 678 26.79 -12.18 11.20
CA ASN A 678 26.90 -10.91 11.91
C ASN A 678 28.04 -10.92 12.94
N VAL A 679 28.89 -9.90 12.88
CA VAL A 679 29.97 -9.65 13.86
C VAL A 679 29.49 -8.89 15.10
N SER A 680 28.34 -8.22 15.01
CA SER A 680 27.71 -7.50 16.11
C SER A 680 26.20 -7.74 16.11
N PHE A 681 25.59 -7.78 17.30
CA PHE A 681 24.16 -7.97 17.45
C PHE A 681 23.59 -7.08 18.56
N THR A 682 22.43 -6.47 18.31
CA THR A 682 21.68 -5.70 19.33
C THR A 682 20.43 -6.45 19.69
N ILE A 683 20.31 -6.84 20.96
CA ILE A 683 19.12 -7.52 21.46
C ILE A 683 17.99 -6.47 21.60
N PRO A 684 16.76 -6.75 21.11
CA PRO A 684 15.64 -5.82 21.23
C PRO A 684 15.33 -5.45 22.68
N SER A 685 14.95 -4.19 22.94
CA SER A 685 14.64 -3.67 24.28
C SER A 685 13.40 -4.28 24.94
N THR A 686 12.63 -5.10 24.21
CA THR A 686 11.52 -5.89 24.76
C THR A 686 12.01 -7.13 25.50
N VAL A 687 13.24 -7.59 25.23
CA VAL A 687 13.79 -8.82 25.81
C VAL A 687 14.10 -8.60 27.29
N GLN A 688 13.58 -9.48 28.12
CA GLN A 688 13.79 -9.51 29.57
C GLN A 688 14.66 -10.68 30.01
N ARG A 689 14.72 -11.75 29.20
CA ARG A 689 15.45 -12.98 29.50
C ARG A 689 16.25 -13.47 28.29
N ILE A 690 17.50 -13.84 28.50
CA ILE A 690 18.33 -14.55 27.52
C ILE A 690 18.34 -16.03 27.93
N ALA A 691 17.82 -16.89 27.06
CA ALA A 691 17.64 -18.31 27.35
C ALA A 691 18.96 -19.08 27.51
N MET A 692 18.88 -20.24 28.15
CA MET A 692 19.97 -21.20 28.23
C MET A 692 20.46 -21.52 26.80
N TYR A 693 21.78 -21.48 26.59
CA TYR A 693 22.42 -21.66 25.27
C TYR A 693 22.04 -20.63 24.19
N ALA A 694 21.41 -19.51 24.50
CA ALA A 694 20.92 -18.57 23.49
C ALA A 694 21.97 -18.17 22.43
N PHE A 695 23.20 -17.87 22.83
CA PHE A 695 24.34 -17.50 21.98
C PHE A 695 25.48 -18.52 22.02
N TYR A 696 25.19 -19.75 22.46
CA TYR A 696 26.20 -20.81 22.50
C TYR A 696 26.79 -21.05 21.11
N GLU A 697 28.13 -21.07 21.02
CA GLU A 697 28.90 -21.17 19.77
C GLU A 697 28.55 -20.09 18.73
N ALA A 698 28.24 -18.85 19.12
CA ALA A 698 28.14 -17.76 18.16
C ALA A 698 29.52 -17.45 17.54
N LYS A 699 29.91 -18.20 16.49
CA LYS A 699 31.29 -18.28 15.94
C LYS A 699 31.79 -16.96 15.36
N ASN A 700 30.87 -16.17 14.81
CA ASN A 700 31.19 -14.90 14.15
C ASN A 700 30.91 -13.69 15.04
N LEU A 701 30.13 -13.85 16.12
CA LEU A 701 29.66 -12.72 16.92
C LEU A 701 30.77 -12.20 17.83
N ARG A 702 31.29 -11.00 17.54
CA ARG A 702 32.38 -10.34 18.29
C ARG A 702 31.86 -9.40 19.37
N SER A 703 30.66 -8.85 19.21
CA SER A 703 30.03 -7.96 20.20
C SER A 703 28.52 -8.15 20.28
N VAL A 704 27.97 -8.00 21.49
CA VAL A 704 26.53 -8.05 21.73
C VAL A 704 26.10 -6.88 22.62
N SER A 705 25.09 -6.14 22.20
CA SER A 705 24.46 -5.09 22.98
C SER A 705 23.25 -5.66 23.72
N ILE A 706 23.39 -5.80 25.04
CA ILE A 706 22.35 -6.31 25.94
C ILE A 706 21.59 -5.12 26.56
N PRO A 707 20.28 -4.96 26.31
CA PRO A 707 19.53 -3.81 26.80
C PRO A 707 19.27 -3.90 28.31
N SER A 708 19.02 -2.75 28.93
CA SER A 708 18.73 -2.63 30.37
C SER A 708 17.45 -3.34 30.82
N SER A 709 16.59 -3.74 29.89
CA SER A 709 15.39 -4.55 30.14
C SER A 709 15.71 -5.99 30.53
N VAL A 710 16.91 -6.50 30.18
CA VAL A 710 17.32 -7.86 30.50
C VAL A 710 17.62 -7.96 32.00
N THR A 711 16.86 -8.82 32.67
CA THR A 711 16.98 -9.10 34.12
C THR A 711 17.60 -10.47 34.41
N HIS A 712 17.56 -11.39 33.43
CA HIS A 712 18.06 -12.75 33.59
C HIS A 712 18.86 -13.19 32.36
N ILE A 713 20.04 -13.77 32.60
CA ILE A 713 20.85 -14.48 31.62
C ILE A 713 20.98 -15.91 32.14
N GLU A 714 20.38 -16.87 31.44
CA GLU A 714 20.36 -18.26 31.86
C GLU A 714 21.72 -18.96 31.60
N GLN A 715 21.90 -20.14 32.18
CA GLN A 715 23.13 -20.92 32.14
C GLN A 715 23.67 -21.10 30.70
N LEU A 716 24.99 -21.03 30.51
CA LEU A 716 25.65 -21.32 29.22
C LEU A 716 25.20 -20.42 28.05
N ALA A 717 24.51 -19.31 28.31
CA ALA A 717 23.95 -18.45 27.28
C ALA A 717 24.99 -17.96 26.27
N PHE A 718 26.24 -17.71 26.67
CA PHE A 718 27.30 -17.21 25.78
C PHE A 718 28.50 -18.17 25.67
N SER A 719 28.40 -19.40 26.18
CA SER A 719 29.52 -20.33 26.20
C SER A 719 30.01 -20.67 24.78
N ASN A 720 31.33 -20.81 24.62
CA ASN A 720 32.02 -21.01 23.34
C ASN A 720 31.72 -19.92 22.28
N SER A 721 31.19 -18.76 22.67
CA SER A 721 31.00 -17.65 21.74
C SER A 721 32.33 -16.99 21.42
N ALA A 722 32.41 -16.37 20.25
CA ALA A 722 33.60 -15.66 19.82
C ALA A 722 33.54 -14.16 20.16
N LEU A 723 32.84 -13.82 21.25
CA LEU A 723 32.75 -12.46 21.76
C LEU A 723 34.12 -11.95 22.17
N THR A 724 34.39 -10.68 21.87
CA THR A 724 35.60 -9.95 22.27
C THR A 724 35.35 -8.99 23.43
N SER A 725 34.11 -8.52 23.54
CA SER A 725 33.65 -7.66 24.63
C SER A 725 32.17 -7.90 24.92
N VAL A 726 31.77 -7.76 26.18
CA VAL A 726 30.36 -7.78 26.60
C VAL A 726 30.10 -6.80 27.74
N ASN A 727 28.92 -6.17 27.72
CA ASN A 727 28.43 -5.30 28.79
C ASN A 727 27.20 -5.92 29.44
N ILE A 728 27.30 -6.29 30.73
CA ILE A 728 26.23 -6.89 31.51
C ILE A 728 25.42 -5.78 32.18
N PRO A 729 24.12 -5.62 31.85
CA PRO A 729 23.31 -4.53 32.40
C PRO A 729 23.08 -4.69 33.90
N GLY A 730 22.96 -3.57 34.63
CA GLY A 730 22.84 -3.57 36.10
C GLY A 730 21.55 -4.21 36.65
N ALA A 731 20.57 -4.51 35.79
CA ALA A 731 19.36 -5.25 36.17
C ALA A 731 19.59 -6.76 36.33
N VAL A 732 20.71 -7.30 35.82
CA VAL A 732 21.11 -8.70 35.99
C VAL A 732 21.78 -8.87 37.35
N GLN A 733 21.21 -9.71 38.21
CA GLN A 733 21.70 -9.91 39.59
C GLN A 733 22.69 -11.08 39.72
N GLU A 734 22.66 -12.03 38.79
CA GLU A 734 23.45 -13.26 38.85
C GLU A 734 23.92 -13.67 37.44
N LEU A 735 25.15 -14.18 37.36
CA LEU A 735 25.70 -14.87 36.21
C LEU A 735 26.01 -16.31 36.61
N ASP A 736 25.58 -17.29 35.80
CA ASP A 736 25.83 -18.70 36.05
C ASP A 736 26.37 -19.38 34.78
N SER A 737 27.55 -19.98 34.87
CA SER A 737 28.27 -20.66 33.77
C SER A 737 28.11 -19.99 32.41
N THR A 738 28.18 -18.65 32.37
CA THR A 738 27.64 -17.87 31.25
C THR A 738 28.62 -17.75 30.08
N PHE A 739 29.91 -17.58 30.36
CA PHE A 739 30.97 -17.27 29.39
C PHE A 739 32.08 -18.34 29.32
N ILE A 740 31.78 -19.59 29.71
CA ILE A 740 32.72 -20.72 29.61
C ILE A 740 33.30 -20.81 28.19
N ASN A 741 34.62 -20.96 28.08
CA ASN A 741 35.37 -21.11 26.83
C ASN A 741 35.18 -19.94 25.84
N CYS A 742 34.86 -18.72 26.30
CA CYS A 742 34.90 -17.53 25.45
C CYS A 742 36.36 -17.08 25.24
N THR A 743 37.13 -17.87 24.49
CA THR A 743 38.59 -17.70 24.35
C THR A 743 39.01 -16.40 23.67
N SER A 744 38.09 -15.71 22.98
CA SER A 744 38.33 -14.39 22.36
C SER A 744 37.94 -13.21 23.26
N LEU A 745 37.34 -13.45 24.43
CA LEU A 745 36.77 -12.41 25.28
C LEU A 745 37.88 -11.64 25.99
N GLU A 746 38.11 -10.39 25.59
CA GLU A 746 39.18 -9.55 26.13
C GLU A 746 38.70 -8.68 27.29
N THR A 747 37.46 -8.20 27.22
CA THR A 747 36.91 -7.22 28.17
C THR A 747 35.47 -7.55 28.57
N VAL A 748 35.17 -7.41 29.85
CA VAL A 748 33.83 -7.60 30.40
C VAL A 748 33.48 -6.41 31.29
N THR A 749 32.38 -5.72 30.97
CA THR A 749 31.85 -4.65 31.82
C THR A 749 30.72 -5.22 32.68
N LEU A 750 30.93 -5.28 33.99
CA LEU A 750 29.94 -5.67 34.98
C LEU A 750 29.38 -4.40 35.65
N ASN A 751 28.09 -4.12 35.47
CA ASN A 751 27.48 -2.90 36.01
C ASN A 751 26.99 -3.08 37.47
N THR A 752 26.80 -1.94 38.15
CA THR A 752 26.24 -1.87 39.50
C THR A 752 24.86 -2.53 39.55
N GLY A 753 24.67 -3.49 40.47
CA GLY A 753 23.44 -4.27 40.62
C GLY A 753 23.66 -5.78 40.55
N LEU A 754 24.78 -6.22 39.93
CA LEU A 754 25.23 -7.61 39.98
C LEU A 754 25.62 -7.98 41.42
N LYS A 755 25.06 -9.08 41.93
CA LYS A 755 25.31 -9.61 43.28
C LYS A 755 26.18 -10.85 43.28
N TYR A 756 26.02 -11.71 42.28
CA TYR A 756 26.66 -13.03 42.26
C TYR A 756 27.33 -13.31 40.91
N ILE A 757 28.62 -13.63 40.95
CA ILE A 757 29.35 -14.23 39.83
C ILE A 757 29.43 -15.72 40.15
N GLY A 758 28.51 -16.51 39.63
CA GLY A 758 28.46 -17.95 39.85
C GLY A 758 27.62 -18.39 41.05
N THR A 759 27.18 -19.65 40.99
CA THR A 759 26.55 -20.34 42.13
C THR A 759 27.60 -20.74 43.18
N GLU A 760 27.13 -21.23 44.33
CA GLU A 760 28.02 -21.70 45.40
C GLU A 760 28.72 -23.03 45.06
N TYR A 761 28.08 -23.92 44.29
CA TYR A 761 28.52 -25.32 44.15
C TYR A 761 29.07 -25.68 42.75
N GLN A 762 28.60 -25.04 41.67
CA GLN A 762 29.03 -25.31 40.28
C GLN A 762 28.94 -24.01 39.46
N ALA A 763 30.08 -23.40 39.07
CA ALA A 763 30.08 -21.98 38.73
C ALA A 763 31.26 -21.48 37.87
N GLU A 764 31.46 -22.06 36.70
CA GLU A 764 32.57 -21.79 35.80
C GLU A 764 32.37 -20.51 34.94
N VAL A 765 31.91 -19.39 35.50
CA VAL A 765 31.37 -18.24 34.73
C VAL A 765 32.28 -17.75 33.58
N PHE A 766 33.58 -17.57 33.81
CA PHE A 766 34.59 -17.15 32.83
C PHE A 766 35.69 -18.19 32.65
N GLU A 767 35.41 -19.47 32.90
CA GLU A 767 36.41 -20.54 32.71
C GLU A 767 36.97 -20.52 31.28
N ASN A 768 38.30 -20.65 31.15
CA ASN A 768 39.05 -20.65 29.90
C ASN A 768 38.82 -19.41 29.01
N CYS A 769 38.49 -18.25 29.59
CA CYS A 769 38.54 -16.97 28.89
C CYS A 769 40.00 -16.51 28.70
N THR A 770 40.75 -17.22 27.86
CA THR A 770 42.21 -17.09 27.74
C THR A 770 42.69 -15.72 27.22
N ALA A 771 41.83 -14.94 26.55
CA ALA A 771 42.13 -13.59 26.10
C ALA A 771 41.78 -12.47 27.10
N LEU A 772 41.16 -12.79 28.25
CA LEU A 772 40.65 -11.79 29.19
C LEU A 772 41.80 -10.94 29.77
N LYS A 773 41.78 -9.63 29.53
CA LYS A 773 42.84 -8.70 29.96
C LYS A 773 42.50 -8.01 31.28
N SER A 774 41.23 -7.66 31.48
CA SER A 774 40.81 -6.97 32.70
C SER A 774 39.33 -7.21 32.98
N ILE A 775 38.99 -7.35 34.25
CA ILE A 775 37.60 -7.35 34.71
C ILE A 775 37.48 -6.52 36.00
N ASN A 776 36.56 -5.56 35.99
CA ASN A 776 36.23 -4.74 37.15
C ASN A 776 35.00 -5.34 37.83
N ILE A 777 35.18 -5.87 39.05
CA ILE A 777 34.09 -6.46 39.83
C ILE A 777 33.44 -5.35 40.65
N PRO A 778 32.14 -5.05 40.46
CA PRO A 778 31.49 -3.94 41.16
C PRO A 778 31.34 -4.23 42.65
N ASN A 779 31.34 -3.18 43.48
CA ASN A 779 31.19 -3.26 44.94
C ASN A 779 29.81 -3.75 45.42
N THR A 780 28.92 -4.13 44.51
CA THR A 780 27.65 -4.80 44.80
C THR A 780 27.78 -6.32 44.83
N VAL A 781 28.90 -6.87 44.32
CA VAL A 781 29.11 -8.33 44.28
C VAL A 781 29.43 -8.85 45.67
N GLU A 782 28.69 -9.86 46.11
CA GLU A 782 28.83 -10.54 47.40
C GLU A 782 29.49 -11.91 47.28
N ARG A 783 29.45 -12.52 46.09
CA ARG A 783 29.87 -13.91 45.84
C ARG A 783 30.62 -14.06 44.51
N ILE A 784 31.74 -14.79 44.53
CA ILE A 784 32.38 -15.35 43.34
C ILE A 784 32.44 -16.88 43.50
N GLY A 785 31.86 -17.62 42.57
CA GLY A 785 31.65 -19.06 42.62
C GLY A 785 32.90 -19.88 42.26
N ARG A 786 32.78 -21.20 42.43
CA ARG A 786 33.81 -22.19 42.11
C ARG A 786 34.33 -22.03 40.69
N ALA A 787 35.66 -21.97 40.49
CA ALA A 787 36.32 -21.95 39.18
C ALA A 787 35.90 -20.81 38.22
N SER A 788 35.30 -19.73 38.74
CA SER A 788 34.76 -18.66 37.88
C SER A 788 35.77 -17.97 36.96
N PHE A 789 37.07 -17.98 37.27
CA PHE A 789 38.15 -17.48 36.40
C PHE A 789 39.21 -18.54 36.09
N SER A 790 38.91 -19.82 36.30
CA SER A 790 39.84 -20.91 36.04
C SER A 790 40.34 -20.87 34.58
N GLY A 791 41.64 -21.05 34.34
CA GLY A 791 42.22 -21.06 33.00
C GLY A 791 42.29 -19.68 32.31
N CYS A 792 42.07 -18.57 33.01
CA CYS A 792 42.31 -17.22 32.48
C CYS A 792 43.82 -16.92 32.46
N ILE A 793 44.51 -17.42 31.42
CA ILE A 793 45.98 -17.43 31.31
C ILE A 793 46.61 -16.17 30.69
N ASN A 794 45.84 -15.10 30.42
CA ASN A 794 46.38 -13.91 29.76
C ASN A 794 47.48 -13.25 30.61
N SER A 795 48.64 -12.97 30.02
CA SER A 795 49.79 -12.40 30.73
C SER A 795 49.58 -10.98 31.28
N THR A 796 48.52 -10.29 30.84
CA THR A 796 48.16 -8.93 31.28
C THR A 796 46.92 -8.90 32.18
N LEU A 797 46.41 -10.06 32.59
CA LEU A 797 45.18 -10.17 33.35
C LEU A 797 45.24 -9.38 34.68
N THR A 798 44.36 -8.38 34.82
CA THR A 798 44.14 -7.67 36.08
C THR A 798 42.72 -7.90 36.61
N ILE A 799 42.60 -8.39 37.84
CA ILE A 799 41.32 -8.58 38.54
C ILE A 799 41.38 -7.87 39.89
N SER A 800 40.40 -7.01 40.16
CA SER A 800 40.22 -6.36 41.47
C SER A 800 39.00 -6.95 42.16
N VAL A 801 39.20 -7.62 43.30
CA VAL A 801 38.11 -8.18 44.12
C VAL A 801 37.72 -7.17 45.20
N PRO A 802 36.50 -6.61 45.18
CA PRO A 802 36.07 -5.60 46.15
C PRO A 802 35.82 -6.20 47.54
N SER A 803 35.89 -5.36 48.58
CA SER A 803 35.63 -5.76 49.98
C SER A 803 34.18 -6.21 50.24
N SER A 804 33.27 -5.98 49.29
CA SER A 804 31.90 -6.46 49.35
C SER A 804 31.77 -7.97 49.15
N VAL A 805 32.77 -8.61 48.54
CA VAL A 805 32.79 -10.06 48.31
C VAL A 805 33.02 -10.78 49.64
N LYS A 806 31.99 -11.50 50.09
CA LYS A 806 31.98 -12.27 51.35
C LYS A 806 32.44 -13.70 51.14
N PHE A 807 32.23 -14.24 49.94
CA PHE A 807 32.50 -15.62 49.59
C PHE A 807 33.29 -15.76 48.28
N LEU A 808 34.31 -16.62 48.32
CA LEU A 808 35.04 -17.12 47.17
C LEU A 808 34.93 -18.65 47.12
N GLY A 809 34.53 -19.18 45.97
CA GLY A 809 34.48 -20.61 45.71
C GLY A 809 35.86 -21.24 45.57
N GLU A 810 35.89 -22.57 45.49
CA GLU A 810 37.12 -23.33 45.25
C GLU A 810 37.69 -23.03 43.86
N ASN A 811 39.02 -22.99 43.74
CA ASN A 811 39.73 -22.87 42.45
C ASN A 811 39.34 -21.65 41.59
N VAL A 812 38.83 -20.57 42.19
CA VAL A 812 38.35 -19.37 41.45
C VAL A 812 39.38 -18.87 40.43
N PHE A 813 40.66 -18.85 40.78
CA PHE A 813 41.76 -18.38 39.95
C PHE A 813 42.75 -19.49 39.57
N GLN A 814 42.29 -20.74 39.54
CA GLN A 814 43.13 -21.86 39.12
C GLN A 814 43.72 -21.58 37.73
N ASP A 815 45.00 -21.87 37.56
CA ASP A 815 45.76 -21.66 36.32
C ASP A 815 45.79 -20.20 35.79
N CYS A 816 45.49 -19.21 36.65
CA CYS A 816 45.70 -17.78 36.34
C CYS A 816 47.17 -17.39 36.57
N SER A 817 48.02 -17.52 35.55
CA SER A 817 49.47 -17.37 35.66
C SER A 817 50.00 -15.94 35.91
N ALA A 818 49.17 -14.91 35.70
CA ALA A 818 49.58 -13.50 35.69
C ALA A 818 49.05 -12.63 36.86
N LEU A 819 48.29 -13.22 37.78
CA LEU A 819 47.53 -12.46 38.79
C LEU A 819 48.43 -12.03 39.98
N ASP A 820 48.54 -10.73 40.26
CA ASP A 820 49.27 -10.20 41.44
C ASP A 820 48.41 -10.28 42.70
N LEU A 821 48.68 -11.30 43.52
CA LEU A 821 47.90 -11.67 44.70
C LEU A 821 48.15 -10.79 45.93
N ASN A 822 49.24 -10.00 45.95
CA ASN A 822 49.62 -9.22 47.14
C ASN A 822 48.57 -8.15 47.52
N ASN A 823 47.75 -7.72 46.57
CA ASN A 823 46.65 -6.78 46.80
C ASN A 823 45.33 -7.46 47.23
N MET A 824 45.21 -8.78 47.10
CA MET A 824 43.93 -9.49 47.28
C MET A 824 43.65 -9.91 48.73
N THR A 825 44.67 -10.23 49.54
CA THR A 825 44.51 -10.97 50.81
C THR A 825 44.24 -10.14 52.07
N LYS A 826 43.94 -8.83 51.96
CA LYS A 826 43.70 -7.96 53.14
C LYS A 826 42.25 -7.93 53.67
N ASN A 827 41.31 -8.71 53.10
CA ASN A 827 39.87 -8.45 53.24
C ASN A 827 39.02 -9.51 53.99
N GLY A 828 39.60 -10.53 54.65
CA GLY A 828 38.85 -11.44 55.55
C GLY A 828 37.82 -12.37 54.90
N TRP A 829 38.14 -12.96 53.75
CA TRP A 829 37.24 -13.79 52.94
C TRP A 829 36.93 -15.18 53.54
N LYS A 830 35.74 -15.71 53.23
CA LYS A 830 35.30 -17.05 53.65
C LYS A 830 34.99 -18.00 52.49
N LYS A 831 35.23 -19.30 52.69
CA LYS A 831 34.79 -20.44 51.87
C LYS A 831 33.30 -20.75 52.08
N ALA A 832 32.77 -21.73 51.34
CA ALA A 832 31.32 -22.02 51.24
C ALA A 832 30.83 -22.65 52.55
N ASN A 833 31.72 -23.46 53.11
CA ASN A 833 31.60 -24.06 54.43
C ASN A 833 31.88 -23.07 55.58
N GLY A 834 32.16 -21.78 55.31
CA GLY A 834 32.36 -20.73 56.31
C GLY A 834 33.79 -20.58 56.85
N GLU A 835 34.76 -21.39 56.40
CA GLU A 835 36.18 -21.28 56.78
C GLU A 835 36.87 -20.05 56.16
N GLU A 836 37.96 -19.54 56.74
CA GLU A 836 38.75 -18.49 56.07
C GLU A 836 39.45 -19.00 54.81
N VAL A 837 39.54 -18.15 53.78
CA VAL A 837 40.27 -18.46 52.54
C VAL A 837 41.78 -18.31 52.78
N SER A 838 42.52 -19.42 52.69
CA SER A 838 43.98 -19.44 52.77
C SER A 838 44.64 -19.32 51.39
N TYR A 839 45.94 -18.99 51.36
CA TYR A 839 46.71 -18.88 50.12
C TYR A 839 46.74 -20.21 49.32
N SER A 840 46.66 -21.35 50.00
CA SER A 840 46.58 -22.69 49.39
C SER A 840 45.23 -22.98 48.73
N ASP A 841 44.14 -22.37 49.20
CA ASP A 841 42.79 -22.57 48.64
C ASP A 841 42.63 -21.93 47.26
N LEU A 842 43.55 -21.03 46.88
CA LEU A 842 43.63 -20.43 45.55
C LEU A 842 44.26 -21.38 44.52
N ASN A 843 44.87 -22.49 44.95
CA ASN A 843 45.31 -23.64 44.13
C ASN A 843 46.02 -23.26 42.81
N ILE A 844 47.06 -22.43 42.90
CA ILE A 844 47.79 -21.91 41.75
C ILE A 844 49.00 -22.80 41.47
N ASN A 845 48.92 -23.62 40.42
CA ASN A 845 50.08 -24.36 39.91
C ASN A 845 51.01 -23.41 39.16
N PHE A 846 52.18 -23.09 39.73
CA PHE A 846 53.25 -22.42 39.03
C PHE A 846 53.90 -23.34 37.98
N PHE A 847 53.27 -23.56 36.82
CA PHE A 847 54.00 -24.11 35.66
C PHE A 847 54.84 -23.01 35.01
N LYS A 848 55.98 -22.72 35.62
CA LYS A 848 57.02 -21.86 35.06
C LYS A 848 57.78 -22.67 33.99
N TYR A 849 57.33 -22.65 32.74
CA TYR A 849 58.18 -23.06 31.61
C TYR A 849 59.29 -22.03 31.44
N GLY A 850 60.42 -22.29 32.10
CA GLY A 850 61.61 -21.45 32.02
C GLY A 850 62.54 -21.72 33.20
N SER A 851 63.50 -22.61 32.97
CA SER A 851 64.65 -22.96 33.80
C SER A 851 65.05 -21.90 34.85
N VAL A 852 64.92 -22.24 36.13
CA VAL A 852 65.61 -21.56 37.23
C VAL A 852 66.78 -22.44 37.65
N LYS A 853 67.98 -21.95 37.37
CA LYS A 853 69.24 -22.48 37.89
C LYS A 853 69.28 -22.12 39.37
N ILE A 854 69.25 -23.12 40.25
CA ILE A 854 69.50 -22.91 41.68
C ILE A 854 71.00 -22.59 41.82
N THR A 855 71.33 -21.38 42.26
CA THR A 855 72.60 -21.13 42.96
C THR A 855 72.28 -20.78 44.40
N ARG A 856 72.95 -21.50 45.28
CA ARG A 856 72.87 -21.44 46.74
C ARG A 856 73.48 -20.12 47.22
N ASP A 857 72.75 -19.42 48.07
CA ASP A 857 73.18 -19.01 49.42
C ASP A 857 71.96 -18.64 50.27
#